data_AF-A0A5A8CKV8-F1
#
_entry.id   AF-A0A5A8CKV8-F1
#
_cell.length_a   1.000
_cell.length_b   1.000
_cell.length_c   1.000
_cell.angle_alpha   90.00
_cell.angle_beta   90.00
_cell.angle_gamma   90.00
#
_symmetry.space_group_name_H-M   'P 1'
#
loop_
_entity.id
_entity.type
_entity.pdbx_description
1 polymer ?
#
loop_
_entity_poly.entity_id
_entity_poly.type
_entity_poly.pdbx_seq_one_letter_code
_entity_poly.pdbx_strand_id
1 'polypeptide(L)'
;MASSSSSASSSPGIDAFFLHDPEESASMVVLADVGVTPLEGSPGPEFAATELVLASEHRADEDLIVSATEPAALDVRDSAEAWVRVILGPDRPPVVVRAGAWRRIVAAAERPAARAGFLAPAGAEPFDKPILLNPLLCPAAPSARVHRTSSASGDIGGVESRFQADGTPASGEPGMTAAELETPYWRLLGAQHARALVTDICRVFYGLGWASGTGGSISIRHGSRVYMAPSGVQKERMLPQDIFALDKDCNALYSPKPRWPGSPFRLSECAPLFSLPYTMRGAGACLHSHAPAAVAVTLVHDTEFRVTHLEMIKGLSGHGFHDDLVIPIINNTARECMLVDSMREAMRRYPKAPAVLVRRHGVYIWGDTWERAKAQAECLHYLFELALKMRDAGVSHSDAPATAPDCNSAAAFKEAAAAAAAAAAGAGSAPSATASAAAAAAAAAAAASAGGKRPRDGDDSGFAGAANSALAANSSASAAAAAGAAAAGGAAPCVAEVDAVLLDIEGCTTPLSFVHETLFPFARAAMLSHLRETARTAETAADLRAIAELAASDAAAAGSPPPFTVPADMAAATDAEVEACVAAAAAVAEGWAARDRKAGPLKALQGHIWRAGYASGALQGQVFAEVPSFMESVAAAGKRLCIYSSGSREAQALLFGSAVALPEGWAPPTGEASAKRSRTADEAGSAAVSRDLRPRIAAYFDTTCGAKTEAASYASVALSLGVAPGRVLFATDSLLEAAAAAEAGMRVAVTDRPGNKPLTGGCGFPVVSSLSQLLKA
;
A
#
# COMPACT_ATOMS: atom_id res chain seq x y z
N MET A 1 -49.94 27.13 7.09
CA MET A 1 -49.09 27.28 5.91
C MET A 1 -47.81 26.53 6.19
N ALA A 2 -47.61 25.43 5.47
CA ALA A 2 -46.55 24.45 5.62
C ALA A 2 -45.61 24.54 4.42
N SER A 3 -44.31 24.42 4.65
CA SER A 3 -43.30 23.79 3.76
C SER A 3 -41.92 23.90 4.43
N SER A 4 -41.38 22.87 5.06
CA SER A 4 -40.76 21.65 4.51
C SER A 4 -39.40 21.91 3.83
N SER A 5 -38.32 21.76 4.59
CA SER A 5 -36.94 21.64 4.12
C SER A 5 -36.52 20.16 4.22
N SER A 6 -36.16 19.54 3.09
CA SER A 6 -35.64 18.17 3.02
C SER A 6 -34.11 18.17 2.96
N SER A 7 -33.52 17.52 3.95
CA SER A 7 -32.10 17.24 4.15
C SER A 7 -31.53 16.22 3.15
N ALA A 8 -30.22 16.34 2.91
CA ALA A 8 -29.38 15.43 2.13
C ALA A 8 -29.44 13.97 2.61
N SER A 9 -29.37 13.01 1.68
CA SER A 9 -29.39 11.56 1.96
C SER A 9 -27.99 10.98 2.16
N SER A 10 -27.69 10.61 3.40
CA SER A 10 -26.66 9.67 3.82
C SER A 10 -26.93 8.25 3.28
N SER A 11 -25.88 7.44 3.10
CA SER A 11 -25.99 5.97 3.00
C SER A 11 -26.93 5.40 4.09
N PRO A 12 -27.55 4.21 3.90
CA PRO A 12 -28.63 3.75 4.79
C PRO A 12 -28.10 3.33 6.17
N GLY A 13 -27.93 4.31 7.05
CA GLY A 13 -28.56 4.45 8.38
C GLY A 13 -28.43 3.34 9.42
N ILE A 14 -27.66 2.26 9.24
CA ILE A 14 -27.59 1.16 10.22
C ILE A 14 -26.25 1.19 10.96
N ASP A 15 -26.30 1.22 12.29
CA ASP A 15 -25.11 0.99 13.12
C ASP A 15 -24.99 -0.51 13.41
N ALA A 16 -23.90 -1.11 12.95
CA ALA A 16 -23.60 -2.50 13.21
C ALA A 16 -22.17 -2.68 13.72
N PHE A 17 -22.00 -3.52 14.72
CA PHE A 17 -20.70 -3.84 15.32
C PHE A 17 -20.64 -5.30 15.71
N PHE A 18 -19.44 -5.85 15.83
CA PHE A 18 -19.27 -7.22 16.31
C PHE A 18 -19.49 -7.28 17.82
N LEU A 19 -20.27 -8.25 18.32
CA LEU A 19 -20.51 -8.38 19.76
C LEU A 19 -19.24 -8.65 20.56
N HIS A 20 -18.27 -9.31 19.94
CA HIS A 20 -17.01 -9.68 20.57
C HIS A 20 -16.00 -8.53 20.60
N ASP A 21 -16.22 -7.49 19.79
CA ASP A 21 -15.38 -6.29 19.71
C ASP A 21 -16.26 -5.08 19.29
N PRO A 22 -16.95 -4.42 20.24
CA PRO A 22 -17.96 -3.42 19.94
C PRO A 22 -17.40 -2.10 19.38
N GLU A 23 -16.08 -1.94 19.38
CA GLU A 23 -15.39 -0.82 18.72
C GLU A 23 -15.19 -1.07 17.22
N GLU A 24 -15.36 -2.31 16.74
CA GLU A 24 -15.23 -2.68 15.34
C GLU A 24 -16.58 -2.64 14.61
N SER A 25 -16.72 -1.70 13.68
CA SER A 25 -17.90 -1.60 12.83
C SER A 25 -17.99 -2.78 11.84
N ALA A 26 -19.15 -3.44 11.80
CA ALA A 26 -19.46 -4.43 10.78
C ALA A 26 -19.80 -3.70 9.47
N SER A 27 -19.14 -4.08 8.38
CA SER A 27 -19.41 -3.48 7.07
C SER A 27 -20.73 -3.98 6.49
N MET A 28 -21.30 -3.21 5.56
CA MET A 28 -22.49 -3.63 4.81
C MET A 28 -22.29 -4.95 4.04
N VAL A 29 -21.05 -5.28 3.66
CA VAL A 29 -20.71 -6.56 3.02
C VAL A 29 -20.88 -7.72 3.99
N VAL A 30 -20.43 -7.55 5.25
CA VAL A 30 -20.61 -8.57 6.30
C VAL A 30 -22.10 -8.74 6.58
N LEU A 31 -22.84 -7.64 6.73
CA LEU A 31 -24.29 -7.70 6.93
C LEU A 31 -24.98 -8.45 5.79
N ALA A 32 -24.66 -8.14 4.52
CA ALA A 32 -25.25 -8.83 3.37
C ALA A 32 -24.90 -10.33 3.34
N ASP A 33 -23.66 -10.70 3.68
CA ASP A 33 -23.21 -12.10 3.69
C ASP A 33 -23.89 -12.93 4.80
N VAL A 34 -24.24 -12.32 5.93
CA VAL A 34 -25.00 -12.98 7.02
C VAL A 34 -26.51 -12.87 6.85
N GLY A 35 -26.96 -12.36 5.71
CA GLY A 35 -28.36 -12.25 5.32
C GLY A 35 -29.08 -11.03 5.87
N VAL A 36 -28.39 -9.96 6.24
CA VAL A 36 -28.98 -8.70 6.73
C VAL A 36 -28.79 -7.59 5.70
N THR A 37 -29.88 -7.00 5.25
CA THR A 37 -29.85 -5.87 4.31
C THR A 37 -30.79 -4.76 4.78
N PRO A 38 -30.41 -3.47 4.70
CA PRO A 38 -31.34 -2.37 4.94
C PRO A 38 -32.54 -2.49 4.00
N LEU A 39 -33.75 -2.30 4.54
CA LEU A 39 -34.93 -2.13 3.71
C LEU A 39 -34.96 -0.69 3.20
N GLU A 40 -34.96 -0.51 1.89
CA GLU A 40 -35.13 0.80 1.27
C GLU A 40 -36.62 1.13 1.14
N GLY A 41 -37.08 2.16 1.85
CA GLY A 41 -38.46 2.66 1.79
C GLY A 41 -39.32 2.32 3.00
N SER A 42 -40.55 2.86 3.04
CA SER A 42 -41.52 2.52 4.08
C SER A 42 -42.16 1.16 3.77
N PRO A 43 -42.26 0.26 4.76
CA PRO A 43 -42.93 -1.02 4.59
C PRO A 43 -44.38 -0.80 4.17
N GLY A 44 -44.84 -1.51 3.13
CA GLY A 44 -46.16 -1.35 2.55
C GLY A 44 -47.31 -1.66 3.52
N PRO A 45 -48.57 -1.34 3.17
CA PRO A 45 -49.76 -1.57 4.00
C PRO A 45 -50.08 -3.07 4.24
N GLU A 46 -49.43 -3.96 3.49
CA GLU A 46 -49.52 -5.42 3.63
C GLU A 46 -48.69 -6.00 4.77
N PHE A 47 -47.92 -5.19 5.48
CA PHE A 47 -47.10 -5.63 6.60
C PHE A 47 -47.74 -5.21 7.93
N ALA A 48 -48.06 -6.18 8.81
CA ALA A 48 -48.76 -5.92 10.07
C ALA A 48 -47.83 -6.00 11.30
N ALA A 49 -47.88 -4.96 12.15
CA ALA A 49 -47.14 -4.88 13.41
C ALA A 49 -47.65 -5.88 14.46
N THR A 50 -46.79 -6.81 14.89
CA THR A 50 -47.05 -7.74 16.02
C THR A 50 -45.98 -7.60 17.10
N GLU A 51 -46.33 -7.90 18.37
CA GLU A 51 -45.43 -7.83 19.54
C GLU A 51 -44.97 -9.25 19.92
N LEU A 52 -43.67 -9.53 19.83
CA LEU A 52 -43.07 -10.81 20.25
C LEU A 52 -41.64 -10.58 20.77
N VAL A 53 -41.35 -11.04 21.98
CA VAL A 53 -40.02 -10.89 22.60
C VAL A 53 -39.23 -12.19 22.45
N LEU A 54 -38.19 -12.22 21.62
CA LEU A 54 -37.36 -13.41 21.36
C LEU A 54 -35.94 -13.27 21.91
N ALA A 55 -35.78 -13.62 23.20
CA ALA A 55 -34.50 -13.64 23.90
C ALA A 55 -33.68 -14.93 23.65
N SER A 56 -34.24 -15.91 22.93
CA SER A 56 -33.60 -17.17 22.55
C SER A 56 -33.14 -17.15 21.09
N GLU A 57 -32.07 -17.88 20.80
CA GLU A 57 -31.58 -18.06 19.43
C GLU A 57 -32.61 -18.81 18.57
N HIS A 58 -32.90 -18.26 17.39
CA HIS A 58 -33.90 -18.83 16.48
C HIS A 58 -33.48 -18.65 15.01
N ARG A 59 -34.00 -19.52 14.15
CA ARG A 59 -33.81 -19.55 12.70
C ARG A 59 -35.19 -19.77 12.07
N ALA A 60 -35.65 -18.85 11.23
CA ALA A 60 -36.88 -19.05 10.45
C ALA A 60 -36.57 -19.43 9.01
N ASP A 61 -37.58 -20.03 8.38
CA ASP A 61 -37.57 -20.46 7.00
C ASP A 61 -38.03 -19.37 6.02
N GLU A 62 -38.42 -18.20 6.54
CA GLU A 62 -38.89 -17.05 5.77
C GLU A 62 -38.06 -15.79 6.06
N ASP A 63 -38.00 -14.89 5.07
CA ASP A 63 -37.41 -13.55 5.20
C ASP A 63 -38.22 -12.74 6.22
N LEU A 64 -37.52 -11.99 7.07
CA LEU A 64 -38.13 -11.19 8.11
C LEU A 64 -37.70 -9.74 7.99
N ILE A 65 -38.68 -8.85 8.01
CA ILE A 65 -38.43 -7.41 8.12
C ILE A 65 -38.50 -7.05 9.61
N VAL A 66 -37.38 -6.57 10.14
CA VAL A 66 -37.23 -6.20 11.54
C VAL A 66 -37.12 -4.68 11.64
N SER A 67 -38.01 -4.09 12.41
CA SER A 67 -37.97 -2.68 12.79
C SER A 67 -38.24 -2.58 14.29
N ALA A 68 -37.83 -1.47 14.92
CA ALA A 68 -38.09 -1.27 16.34
C ALA A 68 -38.60 0.15 16.58
N THR A 69 -39.76 0.27 17.23
CA THR A 69 -40.34 1.56 17.63
C THR A 69 -39.66 2.14 18.88
N GLU A 70 -38.94 1.30 19.62
CA GLU A 70 -38.05 1.68 20.71
C GLU A 70 -36.63 1.14 20.44
N PRO A 71 -35.57 1.71 21.05
CA PRO A 71 -34.21 1.22 20.88
C PRO A 71 -34.07 -0.26 21.23
N ALA A 72 -33.61 -1.05 20.26
CA ALA A 72 -33.39 -2.48 20.39
C ALA A 72 -32.12 -2.90 19.66
N ALA A 73 -31.60 -4.08 19.98
CA ALA A 73 -30.51 -4.68 19.25
C ALA A 73 -30.98 -5.98 18.58
N LEU A 74 -30.63 -6.14 17.32
CA LEU A 74 -30.74 -7.39 16.60
C LEU A 74 -29.35 -8.02 16.52
N ASP A 75 -29.16 -9.12 17.21
CA ASP A 75 -27.94 -9.91 17.09
C ASP A 75 -28.18 -10.93 15.96
N VAL A 76 -27.32 -10.94 14.94
CA VAL A 76 -27.33 -11.90 13.82
C VAL A 76 -26.01 -12.64 13.78
N ARG A 77 -26.07 -13.95 13.53
CA ARG A 77 -24.91 -14.84 13.64
C ARG A 77 -24.12 -14.84 12.33
N ASP A 78 -22.85 -14.43 12.40
CA ASP A 78 -21.90 -14.43 11.28
C ASP A 78 -21.24 -15.81 11.08
N SER A 79 -21.01 -16.52 12.18
CA SER A 79 -20.45 -17.87 12.18
C SER A 79 -20.94 -18.70 13.37
N ALA A 80 -20.51 -19.96 13.46
CA ALA A 80 -20.89 -20.84 14.57
C ALA A 80 -20.59 -20.27 15.97
N GLU A 81 -19.83 -19.19 16.14
CA GLU A 81 -19.54 -18.59 17.46
C GLU A 81 -19.57 -17.04 17.48
N ALA A 82 -19.68 -16.37 16.33
CA ALA A 82 -19.62 -14.90 16.24
C ALA A 82 -20.97 -14.26 15.92
N TRP A 83 -21.25 -13.14 16.59
CA TRP A 83 -22.48 -12.37 16.43
C TRP A 83 -22.16 -10.93 15.99
N VAL A 84 -22.94 -10.44 15.05
CA VAL A 84 -22.99 -9.04 14.64
C VAL A 84 -24.23 -8.42 15.29
N ARG A 85 -24.04 -7.38 16.07
CA ARG A 85 -25.11 -6.58 16.65
C ARG A 85 -25.45 -5.44 15.73
N VAL A 86 -26.72 -5.39 15.34
CA VAL A 86 -27.34 -4.34 14.56
C VAL A 86 -28.22 -3.51 15.50
N ILE A 87 -27.99 -2.21 15.57
CA ILE A 87 -28.79 -1.31 16.39
C ILE A 87 -30.03 -0.87 15.62
N LEU A 88 -31.19 -1.14 16.23
CA LEU A 88 -32.52 -0.83 15.73
C LEU A 88 -33.15 0.27 16.60
N GLY A 89 -34.02 1.07 15.99
CA GLY A 89 -34.77 2.10 16.70
C GLY A 89 -35.60 2.95 15.74
N PRO A 90 -36.41 3.89 16.27
CA PRO A 90 -37.33 4.70 15.47
C PRO A 90 -36.60 5.59 14.45
N ASP A 91 -35.34 5.94 14.72
CA ASP A 91 -34.50 6.77 13.85
C ASP A 91 -33.62 5.94 12.88
N ARG A 92 -33.83 4.62 12.80
CA ARG A 92 -33.02 3.69 11.99
C ARG A 92 -33.90 2.99 10.94
N PRO A 93 -33.39 2.75 9.72
CA PRO A 93 -34.16 2.06 8.69
C PRO A 93 -34.44 0.61 9.14
N PRO A 94 -35.61 0.04 8.77
CA PRO A 94 -35.87 -1.38 8.97
C PRO A 94 -34.81 -2.23 8.26
N VAL A 95 -34.61 -3.45 8.76
CA VAL A 95 -33.67 -4.41 8.16
C VAL A 95 -34.39 -5.66 7.71
N VAL A 96 -34.06 -6.15 6.53
CA VAL A 96 -34.47 -7.46 6.04
C VAL A 96 -33.43 -8.47 6.52
N VAL A 97 -33.88 -9.47 7.27
CA VAL A 97 -33.12 -10.64 7.69
C VAL A 97 -33.59 -11.83 6.86
N ARG A 98 -32.74 -12.35 6.00
CA ARG A 98 -33.06 -13.44 5.07
C ARG A 98 -33.39 -14.74 5.81
N ALA A 99 -34.24 -15.55 5.17
CA ALA A 99 -34.56 -16.90 5.57
C ALA A 99 -33.27 -17.70 5.84
N GLY A 100 -33.27 -18.47 6.92
CA GLY A 100 -32.14 -19.29 7.32
C GLY A 100 -31.02 -18.56 8.07
N ALA A 101 -31.10 -17.24 8.33
CA ALA A 101 -30.17 -16.55 9.24
C ALA A 101 -30.54 -16.80 10.72
N TRP A 102 -29.54 -17.10 11.55
CA TRP A 102 -29.72 -17.22 13.00
C TRP A 102 -29.73 -15.84 13.65
N ARG A 103 -30.70 -15.61 14.54
CA ARG A 103 -30.95 -14.29 15.11
C ARG A 103 -31.47 -14.32 16.54
N ARG A 104 -31.27 -13.22 17.26
CA ARG A 104 -31.84 -12.92 18.57
C ARG A 104 -32.18 -11.43 18.66
N ILE A 105 -33.32 -11.09 19.24
CA ILE A 105 -33.67 -9.70 19.53
C ILE A 105 -33.45 -9.43 21.02
N VAL A 106 -32.71 -8.38 21.32
CA VAL A 106 -32.32 -8.00 22.68
C VAL A 106 -32.84 -6.61 22.98
N ALA A 107 -33.58 -6.46 24.08
CA ALA A 107 -34.00 -5.15 24.57
C ALA A 107 -32.77 -4.34 25.00
N ALA A 108 -32.74 -3.04 24.68
CA ALA A 108 -31.73 -2.14 25.22
C ALA A 108 -31.84 -2.13 26.76
N ALA A 109 -30.73 -2.39 27.44
CA ALA A 109 -30.66 -2.89 28.82
C ALA A 109 -31.15 -1.93 29.94
N GLU A 110 -32.00 -0.93 29.67
CA GLU A 110 -32.43 0.05 30.68
C GLU A 110 -33.96 0.18 30.87
N ARG A 111 -34.82 -0.50 30.08
CA ARG A 111 -36.28 -0.54 30.34
C ARG A 111 -36.90 -1.89 29.98
N PRO A 112 -37.62 -2.57 30.89
CA PRO A 112 -38.19 -3.91 30.64
C PRO A 112 -39.50 -3.87 29.84
N ALA A 113 -39.66 -2.94 28.89
CA ALA A 113 -40.86 -2.84 28.06
C ALA A 113 -40.58 -2.17 26.71
N ALA A 114 -39.52 -2.57 26.02
CA ALA A 114 -39.33 -2.14 24.63
C ALA A 114 -40.27 -2.94 23.71
N ARG A 115 -41.30 -2.28 23.18
CA ARG A 115 -42.14 -2.83 22.13
C ARG A 115 -41.38 -2.76 20.80
N ALA A 116 -41.05 -3.90 20.22
CA ALA A 116 -40.55 -4.01 18.85
C ALA A 116 -41.68 -4.56 17.96
N GLY A 117 -41.96 -3.89 16.85
CA GLY A 117 -43.01 -4.28 15.90
C GLY A 117 -42.42 -4.98 14.68
N PHE A 118 -42.93 -6.18 14.36
CA PHE A 118 -42.56 -6.92 13.15
C PHE A 118 -43.36 -6.49 11.94
N LEU A 119 -42.82 -6.69 10.76
CA LEU A 119 -43.54 -6.53 9.51
C LEU A 119 -43.41 -7.86 8.77
N ALA A 120 -44.35 -8.77 9.02
CA ALA A 120 -44.46 -10.02 8.26
C ALA A 120 -45.27 -9.76 6.97
N PRO A 121 -44.95 -10.41 5.84
CA PRO A 121 -45.77 -10.33 4.63
C PRO A 121 -47.22 -10.75 4.93
N ALA A 122 -48.21 -10.05 4.38
CA ALA A 122 -49.63 -10.40 4.53
C ALA A 122 -49.87 -11.89 4.22
N GLY A 123 -50.30 -12.65 5.23
CA GLY A 123 -50.62 -14.08 5.11
C GLY A 123 -49.75 -15.02 5.93
N ALA A 124 -48.67 -14.54 6.57
CA ALA A 124 -47.94 -15.33 7.56
C ALA A 124 -48.77 -15.45 8.85
N GLU A 125 -49.08 -16.68 9.27
CA GLU A 125 -49.74 -16.96 10.56
C GLU A 125 -48.92 -16.32 11.70
N PRO A 126 -49.55 -15.63 12.68
CA PRO A 126 -48.85 -15.17 13.87
C PRO A 126 -48.15 -16.35 14.54
N PHE A 127 -46.94 -16.13 15.06
CA PHE A 127 -46.17 -17.16 15.77
C PHE A 127 -46.93 -17.66 17.01
N ASP A 128 -47.77 -18.68 16.83
CA ASP A 128 -48.50 -19.35 17.90
C ASP A 128 -47.56 -20.33 18.61
N LYS A 129 -46.78 -19.80 19.56
CA LYS A 129 -46.54 -20.38 20.91
C LYS A 129 -45.44 -19.60 21.66
N PRO A 130 -45.71 -19.06 22.87
CA PRO A 130 -44.66 -18.62 23.77
C PRO A 130 -43.98 -19.86 24.38
N ILE A 131 -42.70 -20.08 24.05
CA ILE A 131 -41.87 -21.11 24.69
C ILE A 131 -41.10 -20.44 25.84
N LEU A 132 -41.44 -20.82 27.07
CA LEU A 132 -40.71 -20.53 28.29
C LEU A 132 -39.28 -21.10 28.22
N LEU A 133 -38.26 -20.27 28.47
CA LEU A 133 -36.92 -20.74 28.86
C LEU A 133 -36.43 -20.05 30.14
N ASN A 134 -35.90 -20.93 30.98
CA ASN A 134 -35.57 -20.88 32.41
C ASN A 134 -34.59 -19.74 32.80
N PRO A 135 -34.79 -19.03 33.93
CA PRO A 135 -33.81 -18.07 34.44
C PRO A 135 -32.76 -18.83 35.24
N LEU A 136 -31.47 -18.74 34.87
CA LEU A 136 -30.31 -18.86 35.77
C LEU A 136 -29.02 -18.82 34.94
N LEU A 137 -28.31 -17.68 35.02
CA LEU A 137 -26.86 -17.55 35.31
C LEU A 137 -26.31 -16.23 34.73
N CYS A 138 -26.26 -15.22 35.61
CA CYS A 138 -25.28 -14.15 35.59
C CYS A 138 -23.98 -14.68 36.26
N PRO A 139 -22.79 -14.11 35.97
CA PRO A 139 -22.30 -13.10 36.92
C PRO A 139 -21.53 -11.91 36.31
N ALA A 140 -21.90 -10.73 36.83
CA ALA A 140 -21.06 -9.63 37.32
C ALA A 140 -20.11 -8.86 36.37
N ALA A 141 -20.43 -7.58 36.18
CA ALA A 141 -19.49 -6.51 35.92
C ALA A 141 -18.63 -6.17 37.17
N PRO A 142 -17.60 -5.31 37.01
CA PRO A 142 -17.59 -4.10 37.84
C PRO A 142 -17.32 -2.78 37.08
N SER A 143 -18.09 -1.78 37.51
CA SER A 143 -18.01 -0.30 37.43
C SER A 143 -16.60 0.33 37.42
N ALA A 144 -16.35 1.52 36.83
CA ALA A 144 -16.88 2.82 37.31
C ALA A 144 -16.62 4.07 36.40
N ARG A 145 -17.65 4.95 36.34
CA ARG A 145 -17.72 6.44 36.35
C ARG A 145 -17.18 7.35 35.20
N VAL A 146 -18.11 7.76 34.32
CA VAL A 146 -18.72 9.10 34.07
C VAL A 146 -17.90 10.41 34.25
N HIS A 147 -17.87 11.27 33.22
CA HIS A 147 -18.50 12.64 33.22
C HIS A 147 -18.67 13.28 31.80
N ARG A 148 -19.83 13.93 31.61
CA ARG A 148 -20.36 14.69 30.43
C ARG A 148 -19.93 16.17 30.44
N THR A 149 -20.05 16.88 29.29
CA THR A 149 -21.10 17.91 28.94
C THR A 149 -20.69 18.81 27.74
N SER A 150 -21.45 18.85 26.61
CA SER A 150 -22.34 19.95 26.06
C SER A 150 -21.61 21.16 25.40
N SER A 151 -22.03 21.89 24.33
CA SER A 151 -23.27 22.05 23.53
C SER A 151 -23.07 23.05 22.33
N ALA A 152 -23.69 22.74 21.18
CA ALA A 152 -24.48 23.55 20.19
C ALA A 152 -24.06 24.89 19.48
N SER A 153 -24.43 24.93 18.17
CA SER A 153 -24.78 26.06 17.23
C SER A 153 -23.67 26.94 16.64
N GLY A 154 -23.63 27.39 15.37
CA GLY A 154 -24.42 27.23 14.13
C GLY A 154 -24.01 28.32 13.09
N ASP A 155 -23.87 27.91 11.81
CA ASP A 155 -24.05 28.66 10.53
C ASP A 155 -22.95 29.49 9.77
N ILE A 156 -22.57 28.90 8.59
CA ILE A 156 -22.34 29.35 7.18
C ILE A 156 -21.33 30.45 6.77
N GLY A 157 -20.34 30.05 5.94
CA GLY A 157 -20.00 30.72 4.66
C GLY A 157 -18.52 31.07 4.37
N GLY A 158 -17.97 30.54 3.26
CA GLY A 158 -16.84 31.16 2.52
C GLY A 158 -15.49 30.44 2.59
N VAL A 159 -15.02 29.93 1.45
CA VAL A 159 -13.72 29.25 1.26
C VAL A 159 -12.65 30.28 0.87
N GLU A 160 -11.76 30.68 1.78
CA GLU A 160 -10.50 31.38 1.44
C GLU A 160 -9.31 30.99 2.37
N SER A 161 -8.14 30.85 1.73
CA SER A 161 -6.74 30.73 2.21
C SER A 161 -6.40 30.00 3.53
N ARG A 162 -5.64 28.91 3.43
CA ARG A 162 -5.28 27.99 4.54
C ARG A 162 -4.02 28.31 5.38
N PHE A 163 -3.40 29.49 5.27
CA PHE A 163 -2.24 29.84 6.11
C PHE A 163 -2.18 31.34 6.41
N GLN A 164 -1.87 31.70 7.66
CA GLN A 164 -1.48 33.06 8.03
C GLN A 164 0.00 33.31 7.65
N ALA A 165 0.34 34.58 7.39
CA ALA A 165 1.67 35.01 6.96
C ALA A 165 2.79 34.78 8.00
N ASP A 166 2.46 34.32 9.21
CA ASP A 166 3.40 34.05 10.30
C ASP A 166 3.66 32.54 10.54
N GLY A 167 3.08 31.66 9.72
CA GLY A 167 3.32 30.22 9.79
C GLY A 167 2.56 29.48 10.89
N THR A 168 1.58 30.10 11.54
CA THR A 168 0.68 29.37 12.46
C THR A 168 -0.51 28.75 11.72
N PRO A 169 -0.94 27.52 12.09
CA PRO A 169 -2.11 26.87 11.48
C PRO A 169 -3.40 27.54 11.96
N ALA A 170 -4.27 27.92 11.03
CA ALA A 170 -5.61 28.43 11.35
C ALA A 170 -6.42 27.32 12.05
N SER A 171 -6.81 27.55 13.30
CA SER A 171 -7.40 26.55 14.18
C SER A 171 -8.86 26.21 13.82
N GLY A 172 -9.16 24.92 13.62
CA GLY A 172 -10.52 24.38 13.77
C GLY A 172 -10.98 23.36 12.73
N GLU A 173 -10.42 22.15 12.73
CA GLU A 173 -11.08 20.84 12.49
C GLU A 173 -10.09 19.72 12.92
N PRO A 174 -10.57 18.52 13.31
CA PRO A 174 -9.86 17.68 14.27
C PRO A 174 -8.57 17.13 13.69
N GLY A 175 -7.46 17.73 14.09
CA GLY A 175 -6.17 17.06 14.05
C GLY A 175 -6.29 15.78 14.86
N MET A 176 -5.68 14.70 14.34
CA MET A 176 -5.44 13.48 15.09
C MET A 176 -5.05 13.86 16.52
N THR A 177 -5.80 13.35 17.49
CA THR A 177 -5.51 13.55 18.90
C THR A 177 -4.07 13.13 19.18
N ALA A 178 -3.45 13.68 20.23
CA ALA A 178 -2.11 13.24 20.64
C ALA A 178 -2.04 11.71 20.87
N ALA A 179 -3.16 11.07 21.21
CA ALA A 179 -3.30 9.62 21.29
C ALA A 179 -3.28 8.92 19.92
N GLU A 180 -3.87 9.50 18.88
CA GLU A 180 -3.85 8.97 17.49
C GLU A 180 -2.50 9.20 16.80
N LEU A 181 -1.77 10.26 17.15
CA LEU A 181 -0.39 10.50 16.71
C LEU A 181 0.63 9.57 17.38
N GLU A 182 0.35 9.11 18.60
CA GLU A 182 1.16 8.08 19.29
C GLU A 182 0.71 6.63 18.95
N THR A 183 -0.43 6.48 18.28
CA THR A 183 -0.96 5.18 17.87
C THR A 183 -0.12 4.66 16.69
N PRO A 184 0.59 3.52 16.83
CA PRO A 184 1.38 2.98 15.73
C PRO A 184 0.52 2.82 14.47
N TYR A 185 1.02 3.27 13.33
CA TYR A 185 0.31 3.33 12.04
C TYR A 185 -0.51 2.06 11.69
N TRP A 186 -0.07 0.88 12.13
CA TRP A 186 -0.80 -0.38 11.93
C TRP A 186 -2.13 -0.49 12.67
N ARG A 187 -2.37 0.25 13.77
CA ARG A 187 -3.69 0.32 14.45
C ARG A 187 -4.69 1.22 13.73
N LEU A 188 -4.25 1.98 12.73
CA LEU A 188 -5.09 2.83 11.88
C LEU A 188 -5.57 2.08 10.61
N LEU A 189 -5.12 0.84 10.39
CA LEU A 189 -5.43 0.05 9.20
C LEU A 189 -6.73 -0.74 9.40
N GLY A 190 -7.86 -0.29 8.83
CA GLY A 190 -9.09 -1.11 8.83
C GLY A 190 -8.89 -2.53 8.26
N ALA A 191 -9.80 -3.47 8.58
CA ALA A 191 -9.70 -4.88 8.16
C ALA A 191 -9.40 -5.11 6.67
N GLN A 192 -9.91 -4.25 5.78
CA GLN A 192 -9.61 -4.31 4.35
C GLN A 192 -8.14 -3.99 4.02
N HIS A 193 -7.52 -3.06 4.75
CA HIS A 193 -6.10 -2.73 4.60
C HIS A 193 -5.19 -3.87 5.03
N ALA A 194 -5.49 -4.55 6.15
CA ALA A 194 -4.70 -5.71 6.59
C ALA A 194 -4.70 -6.85 5.56
N ARG A 195 -5.86 -7.10 4.92
CA ARG A 195 -6.00 -8.09 3.84
C ARG A 195 -5.19 -7.70 2.61
N ALA A 196 -5.27 -6.44 2.18
CA ALA A 196 -4.48 -5.94 1.06
C ALA A 196 -2.97 -6.05 1.32
N LEU A 197 -2.55 -5.67 2.52
CA LEU A 197 -1.15 -5.72 2.93
C LEU A 197 -0.57 -7.13 2.91
N VAL A 198 -1.31 -8.15 3.37
CA VAL A 198 -0.89 -9.55 3.26
C VAL A 198 -0.64 -9.93 1.79
N THR A 199 -1.50 -9.49 0.86
CA THR A 199 -1.34 -9.79 -0.57
C THR A 199 -0.12 -9.10 -1.19
N ASP A 200 0.09 -7.82 -0.87
CA ASP A 200 1.20 -7.04 -1.43
C ASP A 200 2.56 -7.55 -0.95
N ILE A 201 2.66 -7.84 0.34
CA ILE A 201 3.89 -8.41 0.91
C ILE A 201 4.17 -9.80 0.32
N CYS A 202 3.16 -10.64 0.14
CA CYS A 202 3.33 -11.95 -0.49
C CYS A 202 3.82 -11.86 -1.95
N ARG A 203 3.42 -10.82 -2.70
CA ARG A 203 3.98 -10.55 -4.04
C ARG A 203 5.46 -10.23 -3.99
N VAL A 204 5.88 -9.39 -3.04
CA VAL A 204 7.30 -9.08 -2.81
C VAL A 204 8.08 -10.35 -2.44
N PHE A 205 7.57 -11.15 -1.51
CA PHE A 205 8.23 -12.39 -1.07
C PHE A 205 8.33 -13.45 -2.14
N TYR A 206 7.34 -13.53 -3.03
CA TYR A 206 7.44 -14.36 -4.22
C TYR A 206 8.61 -13.91 -5.11
N GLY A 207 8.72 -12.60 -5.37
CA GLY A 207 9.82 -12.02 -6.15
C GLY A 207 11.21 -12.25 -5.54
N LEU A 208 11.31 -12.29 -4.21
CA LEU A 208 12.53 -12.61 -3.48
C LEU A 208 12.83 -14.12 -3.39
N GLY A 209 11.94 -14.98 -3.89
CA GLY A 209 12.07 -16.44 -3.78
C GLY A 209 11.79 -17.00 -2.38
N TRP A 210 11.16 -16.24 -1.50
CA TRP A 210 10.83 -16.65 -0.12
C TRP A 210 9.50 -17.40 -0.04
N ALA A 211 8.57 -17.09 -0.96
CA ALA A 211 7.22 -17.64 -0.99
C ALA A 211 6.88 -18.33 -2.34
N SER A 212 7.84 -19.05 -2.90
CA SER A 212 7.68 -19.76 -4.18
C SER A 212 6.96 -21.11 -4.02
N GLY A 213 6.34 -21.61 -5.09
CA GLY A 213 5.75 -22.96 -5.10
C GLY A 213 4.59 -23.15 -4.12
N THR A 214 3.84 -22.08 -3.83
CA THR A 214 2.72 -22.02 -2.86
C THR A 214 3.12 -22.08 -1.38
N GLY A 215 4.38 -22.40 -1.08
CA GLY A 215 4.98 -22.35 0.26
C GLY A 215 5.35 -20.94 0.67
N GLY A 216 5.49 -20.72 1.98
CA GLY A 216 5.77 -19.39 2.55
C GLY A 216 4.60 -18.41 2.50
N SER A 217 4.54 -17.50 3.47
CA SER A 217 3.52 -16.43 3.56
C SER A 217 3.82 -15.47 4.71
N ILE A 218 2.99 -14.44 4.85
CA ILE A 218 2.91 -13.62 6.06
C ILE A 218 1.53 -13.71 6.69
N SER A 219 1.50 -13.66 8.01
CA SER A 219 0.33 -13.40 8.82
C SER A 219 0.51 -12.07 9.54
N ILE A 220 -0.57 -11.28 9.62
CA ILE A 220 -0.56 -9.94 10.24
C ILE A 220 -1.69 -9.88 11.27
N ARG A 221 -1.38 -9.43 12.48
CA ARG A 221 -2.36 -9.15 13.52
C ARG A 221 -2.81 -7.69 13.41
N HIS A 222 -4.12 -7.47 13.41
CA HIS A 222 -4.72 -6.15 13.51
C HIS A 222 -5.89 -6.19 14.51
N GLY A 223 -5.78 -5.39 15.57
CA GLY A 223 -6.68 -5.44 16.72
C GLY A 223 -6.69 -6.83 17.40
N SER A 224 -7.89 -7.36 17.61
CA SER A 224 -8.14 -8.70 18.15
C SER A 224 -8.01 -9.83 17.12
N ARG A 225 -7.80 -9.50 15.83
CA ARG A 225 -7.83 -10.45 14.70
C ARG A 225 -6.46 -10.69 14.09
N VAL A 226 -6.33 -11.86 13.45
CA VAL A 226 -5.16 -12.28 12.68
C VAL A 226 -5.58 -12.55 11.24
N TYR A 227 -4.87 -11.95 10.29
CA TYR A 227 -5.12 -12.10 8.85
C TYR A 227 -4.09 -13.06 8.25
N MET A 228 -4.55 -14.00 7.43
CA MET A 228 -3.70 -15.08 6.94
C MET A 228 -4.07 -15.52 5.52
N ALA A 229 -3.04 -15.80 4.73
CA ALA A 229 -3.18 -16.31 3.38
C ALA A 229 -3.74 -17.75 3.33
N PRO A 230 -4.53 -18.10 2.29
CA PRO A 230 -4.97 -19.47 2.05
C PRO A 230 -3.81 -20.41 1.71
N SER A 231 -4.01 -21.70 2.00
CA SER A 231 -3.11 -22.79 1.65
C SER A 231 -3.15 -23.10 0.15
N GLY A 232 -2.01 -23.53 -0.42
CA GLY A 232 -1.95 -24.09 -1.77
C GLY A 232 -2.23 -23.12 -2.92
N VAL A 233 -2.32 -21.82 -2.65
CA VAL A 233 -2.50 -20.79 -3.70
C VAL A 233 -1.17 -20.16 -4.13
N GLN A 234 -1.16 -19.68 -5.37
CA GLN A 234 -0.14 -18.77 -5.92
C GLN A 234 -0.16 -17.46 -5.13
N LYS A 235 0.86 -17.26 -4.29
CA LYS A 235 0.92 -16.18 -3.30
C LYS A 235 0.95 -14.79 -3.93
N GLU A 236 1.51 -14.68 -5.13
CA GLU A 236 1.59 -13.47 -5.93
C GLU A 236 0.27 -13.08 -6.62
N ARG A 237 -0.71 -13.98 -6.69
CA ARG A 237 -2.01 -13.76 -7.37
C ARG A 237 -3.20 -13.64 -6.42
N MET A 238 -2.91 -13.60 -5.12
CA MET A 238 -3.93 -13.40 -4.10
C MET A 238 -4.57 -12.02 -4.23
N LEU A 239 -5.85 -11.96 -3.95
CA LEU A 239 -6.66 -10.76 -3.83
C LEU A 239 -7.09 -10.60 -2.36
N PRO A 240 -7.38 -9.36 -1.90
CA PRO A 240 -7.74 -9.12 -0.50
C PRO A 240 -8.92 -9.97 0.00
N GLN A 241 -9.89 -10.26 -0.88
CA GLN A 241 -11.05 -11.09 -0.52
C GLN A 241 -10.70 -12.57 -0.24
N ASP A 242 -9.54 -13.07 -0.67
CA ASP A 242 -9.13 -14.47 -0.42
C ASP A 242 -8.48 -14.66 0.95
N ILE A 243 -8.28 -13.60 1.72
CA ILE A 243 -7.55 -13.67 3.00
C ILE A 243 -8.50 -14.12 4.12
N PHE A 244 -8.05 -15.07 4.94
CA PHE A 244 -8.77 -15.49 6.15
C PHE A 244 -8.65 -14.41 7.23
N ALA A 245 -9.71 -14.26 8.04
CA ALA A 245 -9.60 -13.55 9.32
C ALA A 245 -9.81 -14.57 10.44
N LEU A 246 -8.92 -14.54 11.42
CA LEU A 246 -8.82 -15.49 12.52
C LEU A 246 -8.82 -14.76 13.85
N ASP A 247 -9.08 -15.46 14.94
CA ASP A 247 -8.82 -14.97 16.29
C ASP A 247 -7.32 -15.06 16.64
N LYS A 248 -6.95 -14.64 17.86
CA LYS A 248 -5.58 -14.70 18.38
C LYS A 248 -5.00 -16.13 18.48
N ASP A 249 -5.87 -17.14 18.55
CA ASP A 249 -5.53 -18.56 18.66
C ASP A 249 -5.53 -19.22 17.25
N CYS A 250 -5.67 -18.41 16.20
CA CYS A 250 -5.72 -18.78 14.79
C CYS A 250 -6.94 -19.65 14.39
N ASN A 251 -8.05 -19.57 15.12
CA ASN A 251 -9.31 -20.17 14.69
C ASN A 251 -10.01 -19.28 13.67
N ALA A 252 -10.60 -19.87 12.63
CA ALA A 252 -11.23 -19.11 11.55
C ALA A 252 -12.49 -18.37 12.00
N LEU A 253 -12.44 -17.04 11.97
CA LEU A 253 -13.59 -16.15 12.15
C LEU A 253 -14.31 -15.89 10.82
N TYR A 254 -13.53 -15.73 9.75
CA TYR A 254 -14.00 -15.58 8.38
C TYR A 254 -13.24 -16.52 7.45
N SER A 255 -13.99 -17.21 6.59
CA SER A 255 -13.44 -18.03 5.51
C SER A 255 -13.83 -17.44 4.14
N PRO A 256 -12.87 -17.25 3.23
CA PRO A 256 -13.14 -16.68 1.91
C PRO A 256 -13.95 -17.63 1.02
N LYS A 257 -14.89 -17.06 0.25
CA LYS A 257 -15.65 -17.83 -0.76
C LYS A 257 -14.72 -18.25 -1.91
N PRO A 258 -14.81 -19.50 -2.38
CA PRO A 258 -13.97 -19.96 -3.48
C PRO A 258 -14.32 -19.25 -4.78
N ARG A 259 -13.29 -18.85 -5.54
CA ARG A 259 -13.46 -18.17 -6.84
C ARG A 259 -14.06 -19.09 -7.92
N TRP A 260 -13.99 -20.41 -7.72
CA TRP A 260 -14.48 -21.42 -8.66
C TRP A 260 -15.33 -22.46 -7.94
N PRO A 261 -16.45 -22.92 -8.53
CA PRO A 261 -17.25 -24.00 -7.97
C PRO A 261 -16.39 -25.25 -7.72
N GLY A 262 -16.41 -25.79 -6.50
CA GLY A 262 -15.72 -27.03 -6.14
C GLY A 262 -14.25 -26.91 -5.68
N SER A 263 -13.69 -25.69 -5.54
CA SER A 263 -12.31 -25.48 -5.05
C SER A 263 -12.27 -24.59 -3.81
N PRO A 264 -12.73 -25.09 -2.63
CA PRO A 264 -12.75 -24.30 -1.39
C PRO A 264 -11.35 -23.89 -0.97
N PHE A 265 -11.17 -22.62 -0.60
CA PHE A 265 -9.96 -22.17 0.06
C PHE A 265 -9.82 -22.88 1.41
N ARG A 266 -8.59 -23.32 1.72
CA ARG A 266 -8.25 -23.96 2.99
C ARG A 266 -7.32 -23.06 3.78
N LEU A 267 -7.49 -23.05 5.09
CA LEU A 267 -6.56 -22.35 5.98
C LEU A 267 -5.18 -23.00 5.89
N SER A 268 -4.12 -22.20 6.00
CA SER A 268 -2.73 -22.67 5.93
C SER A 268 -2.43 -23.68 7.03
N GLU A 269 -1.69 -24.76 6.72
CA GLU A 269 -1.18 -25.69 7.74
C GLU A 269 -0.17 -25.02 8.69
N CYS A 270 0.38 -23.87 8.28
CA CYS A 270 1.21 -23.01 9.12
C CYS A 270 0.41 -22.27 10.23
N ALA A 271 -0.93 -22.28 10.22
CA ALA A 271 -1.73 -21.48 11.15
C ALA A 271 -1.41 -21.73 12.64
N PRO A 272 -1.25 -23.00 13.10
CA PRO A 272 -0.82 -23.29 14.46
C PRO A 272 0.60 -22.78 14.77
N LEU A 273 1.51 -22.75 13.80
CA LEU A 273 2.86 -22.20 13.99
C LEU A 273 2.83 -20.68 14.11
N PHE A 274 2.03 -20.00 13.27
CA PHE A 274 1.83 -18.56 13.34
C PHE A 274 1.19 -18.10 14.66
N SER A 275 0.40 -18.96 15.32
CA SER A 275 -0.16 -18.64 16.64
C SER A 275 0.90 -18.46 17.73
N LEU A 276 2.06 -19.14 17.62
CA LEU A 276 3.07 -19.14 18.68
C LEU A 276 3.71 -17.76 18.87
N PRO A 277 4.15 -17.04 17.83
CA PRO A 277 4.63 -15.66 18.00
C PRO A 277 3.58 -14.70 18.56
N TYR A 278 2.31 -14.84 18.18
CA TYR A 278 1.25 -13.99 18.72
C TYR A 278 1.04 -14.23 20.22
N THR A 279 0.97 -15.49 20.63
CA THR A 279 0.67 -15.89 22.01
C THR A 279 1.87 -15.82 22.94
N MET A 280 3.09 -16.08 22.45
CA MET A 280 4.30 -16.17 23.27
C MET A 280 5.24 -14.97 23.17
N ARG A 281 5.05 -14.10 22.17
CA ARG A 281 5.92 -12.92 21.93
C ARG A 281 5.16 -11.62 21.76
N GLY A 282 3.82 -11.65 21.71
CA GLY A 282 3.04 -10.45 21.43
C GLY A 282 3.34 -9.87 20.05
N ALA A 283 3.66 -10.73 19.08
CA ALA A 283 3.98 -10.30 17.73
C ALA A 283 2.80 -9.53 17.09
N GLY A 284 3.12 -8.57 16.22
CA GLY A 284 2.16 -7.94 15.30
C GLY A 284 2.14 -8.60 13.93
N ALA A 285 3.19 -9.36 13.58
CA ALA A 285 3.22 -10.14 12.36
C ALA A 285 4.18 -11.33 12.49
N CYS A 286 3.89 -12.39 11.73
CA CYS A 286 4.80 -13.52 11.56
C CYS A 286 4.88 -13.95 10.09
N LEU A 287 6.10 -14.23 9.66
CA LEU A 287 6.49 -14.59 8.32
C LEU A 287 7.02 -16.02 8.31
N HIS A 288 6.68 -16.74 7.25
CA HIS A 288 7.27 -18.03 6.93
C HIS A 288 7.92 -17.96 5.55
N SER A 289 9.20 -18.32 5.47
CA SER A 289 10.00 -18.31 4.23
C SER A 289 10.60 -19.67 3.97
N HIS A 290 10.61 -20.07 2.69
CA HIS A 290 11.26 -21.27 2.15
C HIS A 290 12.54 -20.92 1.36
N ALA A 291 13.13 -19.75 1.63
CA ALA A 291 14.29 -19.28 0.89
C ALA A 291 15.45 -20.30 0.89
N PRO A 292 16.14 -20.51 -0.25
CA PRO A 292 17.23 -21.48 -0.36
C PRO A 292 18.34 -21.29 0.69
N ALA A 293 18.70 -20.05 1.02
CA ALA A 293 19.72 -19.74 2.02
C ALA A 293 19.30 -20.22 3.43
N ALA A 294 18.03 -20.03 3.81
CA ALA A 294 17.50 -20.52 5.07
C ALA A 294 17.51 -22.06 5.11
N VAL A 295 17.19 -22.72 4.01
CA VAL A 295 17.27 -24.19 3.92
C VAL A 295 18.72 -24.66 4.02
N ALA A 296 19.63 -24.08 3.23
CA ALA A 296 21.03 -24.48 3.15
C ALA A 296 21.78 -24.29 4.48
N VAL A 297 21.53 -23.17 5.19
CA VAL A 297 22.17 -22.92 6.49
C VAL A 297 21.80 -24.02 7.50
N THR A 298 20.56 -24.52 7.46
CA THR A 298 20.21 -25.66 8.33
C THR A 298 20.99 -26.92 8.03
N LEU A 299 21.45 -27.14 6.80
CA LEU A 299 22.17 -28.37 6.43
C LEU A 299 23.62 -28.39 6.93
N VAL A 300 24.19 -27.21 7.16
CA VAL A 300 25.61 -27.05 7.51
C VAL A 300 25.83 -26.75 9.01
N HIS A 301 24.73 -26.58 9.75
CA HIS A 301 24.68 -26.42 11.20
C HIS A 301 23.82 -27.52 11.84
N ASP A 302 24.05 -27.84 13.11
CA ASP A 302 23.38 -28.96 13.79
C ASP A 302 22.14 -28.52 14.58
N THR A 303 22.30 -27.73 15.65
CA THR A 303 21.18 -27.32 16.50
C THR A 303 20.91 -25.82 16.47
N GLU A 304 21.90 -25.03 16.09
CA GLU A 304 21.87 -23.58 16.13
C GLU A 304 22.63 -23.00 14.94
N PHE A 305 22.09 -21.92 14.37
CA PHE A 305 22.83 -21.01 13.53
C PHE A 305 23.41 -19.89 14.40
N ARG A 306 24.72 -19.65 14.30
CA ARG A 306 25.45 -18.64 15.09
C ARG A 306 26.21 -17.69 14.18
N VAL A 307 26.11 -16.39 14.45
CA VAL A 307 26.85 -15.37 13.72
C VAL A 307 27.12 -14.16 14.61
N THR A 308 28.26 -13.50 14.41
CA THR A 308 28.71 -12.36 15.23
C THR A 308 29.43 -11.33 14.37
N HIS A 309 29.57 -10.09 14.85
CA HIS A 309 30.37 -9.04 14.21
C HIS A 309 29.99 -8.70 12.76
N LEU A 310 28.70 -8.79 12.43
CA LEU A 310 28.15 -8.40 11.13
C LEU A 310 27.10 -7.29 11.28
N GLU A 311 27.18 -6.28 10.43
CA GLU A 311 26.35 -5.06 10.52
C GLU A 311 24.84 -5.36 10.53
N MET A 312 24.42 -6.35 9.76
CA MET A 312 23.01 -6.73 9.64
C MET A 312 22.40 -7.32 10.92
N ILE A 313 23.22 -7.69 11.92
CA ILE A 313 22.74 -8.11 13.25
C ILE A 313 21.98 -6.97 13.95
N LYS A 314 22.38 -5.71 13.74
CA LYS A 314 21.74 -4.52 14.33
C LYS A 314 20.28 -4.33 13.89
N GLY A 315 19.89 -4.94 12.76
CA GLY A 315 18.50 -4.92 12.28
C GLY A 315 17.58 -5.88 13.04
N LEU A 316 18.11 -6.70 13.96
CA LEU A 316 17.37 -7.66 14.74
C LEU A 316 17.02 -7.11 16.11
N SER A 317 15.76 -7.23 16.53
CA SER A 317 15.30 -6.68 17.80
C SER A 317 16.07 -7.28 18.98
N GLY A 318 16.74 -6.42 19.75
CA GLY A 318 17.50 -6.82 20.93
C GLY A 318 18.93 -7.27 20.66
N HIS A 319 19.48 -7.01 19.46
CA HIS A 319 20.86 -7.35 19.10
C HIS A 319 21.63 -6.12 18.57
N GLY A 320 22.91 -6.04 18.93
CA GLY A 320 23.88 -5.07 18.46
C GLY A 320 24.99 -5.72 17.62
N PHE A 321 25.89 -4.89 17.08
CA PHE A 321 26.96 -5.33 16.18
C PHE A 321 27.87 -6.43 16.78
N HIS A 322 28.23 -6.29 18.06
CA HIS A 322 29.12 -7.22 18.75
C HIS A 322 28.41 -8.43 19.38
N ASP A 323 27.08 -8.51 19.24
CA ASP A 323 26.32 -9.58 19.88
C ASP A 323 26.43 -10.89 19.09
N ASP A 324 26.44 -11.99 19.82
CA ASP A 324 26.33 -13.33 19.25
C ASP A 324 24.87 -13.63 18.94
N LEU A 325 24.49 -13.50 17.68
CA LEU A 325 23.18 -13.89 17.21
C LEU A 325 23.09 -15.42 17.18
N VAL A 326 22.09 -15.97 17.87
CA VAL A 326 21.78 -17.40 17.89
C VAL A 326 20.34 -17.63 17.42
N ILE A 327 20.18 -18.40 16.34
CA ILE A 327 18.86 -18.82 15.82
C ILE A 327 18.74 -20.35 15.98
N PRO A 328 17.76 -20.86 16.74
CA PRO A 328 17.58 -22.30 16.92
C PRO A 328 17.12 -22.98 15.63
N ILE A 329 17.59 -24.22 15.43
CA ILE A 329 17.21 -25.09 14.32
C ILE A 329 16.43 -26.28 14.87
N ILE A 330 15.17 -26.44 14.45
CA ILE A 330 14.35 -27.61 14.75
C ILE A 330 14.31 -28.57 13.56
N ASN A 331 14.09 -29.86 13.83
CA ASN A 331 13.92 -30.85 12.77
C ASN A 331 12.54 -30.73 12.11
N ASN A 332 12.50 -30.81 10.78
CA ASN A 332 11.25 -30.85 10.04
C ASN A 332 10.48 -32.16 10.28
N THR A 333 9.17 -32.11 10.09
CA THR A 333 8.25 -33.25 10.17
C THR A 333 7.44 -33.36 8.89
N ALA A 334 6.82 -34.53 8.64
CA ALA A 334 6.04 -34.76 7.42
C ALA A 334 4.80 -33.84 7.30
N ARG A 335 4.30 -33.35 8.43
CA ARG A 335 3.19 -32.38 8.50
C ARG A 335 3.63 -31.19 9.34
N GLU A 336 3.30 -30.00 8.88
CA GLU A 336 3.70 -28.75 9.53
C GLU A 336 3.10 -28.63 10.93
N CYS A 337 1.83 -29.00 11.10
CA CYS A 337 1.14 -28.93 12.39
C CYS A 337 1.83 -29.72 13.52
N MET A 338 2.70 -30.69 13.20
CA MET A 338 3.46 -31.48 14.18
C MET A 338 4.71 -30.73 14.71
N LEU A 339 5.07 -29.60 14.10
CA LEU A 339 6.22 -28.77 14.51
C LEU A 339 5.90 -27.84 15.70
N VAL A 340 4.64 -27.73 16.10
CA VAL A 340 4.19 -26.73 17.10
C VAL A 340 4.95 -26.90 18.43
N ASP A 341 5.11 -28.12 18.92
CA ASP A 341 5.77 -28.36 20.21
C ASP A 341 7.27 -28.10 20.15
N SER A 342 7.94 -28.49 19.07
CA SER A 342 9.38 -28.24 18.89
C SER A 342 9.67 -26.75 18.68
N MET A 343 8.83 -26.04 17.92
CA MET A 343 8.93 -24.59 17.75
C MET A 343 8.65 -23.85 19.08
N ARG A 344 7.61 -24.27 19.83
CA ARG A 344 7.29 -23.70 21.15
C ARG A 344 8.45 -23.85 22.12
N GLU A 345 9.06 -25.04 22.17
CA GLU A 345 10.21 -25.29 23.05
C GLU A 345 11.44 -24.51 22.62
N ALA A 346 11.73 -24.43 21.32
CA ALA A 346 12.79 -23.58 20.79
C ALA A 346 12.55 -22.10 21.18
N MET A 347 11.32 -21.59 21.05
CA MET A 347 11.00 -20.25 21.50
C MET A 347 11.23 -20.09 23.01
N ARG A 348 10.85 -21.04 23.86
CA ARG A 348 11.12 -20.93 25.31
C ARG A 348 12.62 -20.87 25.62
N ARG A 349 13.40 -21.73 24.98
CA ARG A 349 14.85 -21.85 25.21
C ARG A 349 15.63 -20.65 24.66
N TYR A 350 15.16 -20.02 23.59
CA TYR A 350 15.81 -18.89 22.93
C TYR A 350 14.91 -17.64 22.96
N PRO A 351 14.75 -16.98 24.14
CA PRO A 351 13.81 -15.87 24.30
C PRO A 351 14.17 -14.64 23.44
N LYS A 352 15.47 -14.45 23.14
CA LYS A 352 15.99 -13.34 22.30
C LYS A 352 16.01 -13.64 20.80
N ALA A 353 15.70 -14.88 20.37
CA ALA A 353 15.71 -15.21 18.95
C ALA A 353 14.46 -14.60 18.27
N PRO A 354 14.63 -13.83 17.19
CA PRO A 354 13.50 -13.30 16.40
C PRO A 354 12.92 -14.34 15.42
N ALA A 355 13.47 -15.55 15.40
CA ALA A 355 13.13 -16.58 14.43
C ALA A 355 13.42 -18.00 14.94
N VAL A 356 12.83 -18.98 14.26
CA VAL A 356 13.18 -20.41 14.35
C VAL A 356 13.42 -20.95 12.94
N LEU A 357 14.57 -21.59 12.74
CA LEU A 357 14.88 -22.33 11.51
C LEU A 357 14.30 -23.74 11.58
N VAL A 358 13.78 -24.22 10.46
CA VAL A 358 13.24 -25.58 10.31
C VAL A 358 14.09 -26.31 9.28
N ARG A 359 14.80 -27.35 9.73
CA ARG A 359 15.80 -28.08 8.93
C ARG A 359 15.20 -28.63 7.64
N ARG A 360 15.83 -28.37 6.49
CA ARG A 360 15.34 -28.79 5.16
C ARG A 360 13.95 -28.23 4.78
N HIS A 361 13.54 -27.13 5.39
CA HIS A 361 12.23 -26.54 5.16
C HIS A 361 12.33 -25.03 4.96
N GLY A 362 12.84 -24.30 5.95
CA GLY A 362 12.84 -22.84 5.89
C GLY A 362 12.94 -22.19 7.26
N VAL A 363 12.25 -21.07 7.45
CA VAL A 363 12.32 -20.26 8.67
C VAL A 363 10.97 -19.63 9.02
N TYR A 364 10.69 -19.47 10.32
CA TYR A 364 9.61 -18.64 10.87
C TYR A 364 10.21 -17.44 11.57
N ILE A 365 9.75 -16.23 11.23
CA ILE A 365 10.32 -14.96 11.68
C ILE A 365 9.18 -14.07 12.16
N TRP A 366 9.34 -13.33 13.26
CA TRP A 366 8.26 -12.49 13.79
C TRP A 366 8.75 -11.15 14.30
N GLY A 367 7.86 -10.16 14.26
CA GLY A 367 8.10 -8.81 14.76
C GLY A 367 6.88 -8.29 15.52
N ASP A 368 7.12 -7.27 16.33
CA ASP A 368 6.09 -6.42 16.94
C ASP A 368 5.22 -5.72 15.89
N THR A 369 5.74 -5.46 14.70
CA THR A 369 4.99 -4.98 13.54
C THR A 369 5.34 -5.77 12.26
N TRP A 370 4.55 -5.60 11.20
CA TRP A 370 4.85 -6.23 9.90
C TRP A 370 6.11 -5.67 9.27
N GLU A 371 6.39 -4.37 9.43
CA GLU A 371 7.61 -3.71 8.96
C GLU A 371 8.84 -4.33 9.64
N ARG A 372 8.78 -4.51 10.96
CA ARG A 372 9.87 -5.10 11.74
C ARG A 372 10.02 -6.60 11.46
N ALA A 373 8.92 -7.34 11.33
CA ALA A 373 8.98 -8.73 10.91
C ALA A 373 9.66 -8.88 9.53
N LYS A 374 9.31 -8.02 8.56
CA LYS A 374 9.92 -7.98 7.23
C LYS A 374 11.40 -7.57 7.27
N ALA A 375 11.74 -6.48 7.95
CA ALA A 375 13.13 -6.00 8.05
C ALA A 375 14.03 -7.06 8.71
N GLN A 376 13.58 -7.68 9.80
CA GLN A 376 14.31 -8.79 10.42
C GLN A 376 14.46 -9.98 9.48
N ALA A 377 13.45 -10.27 8.66
CA ALA A 377 13.57 -11.32 7.66
C ALA A 377 14.63 -11.01 6.61
N GLU A 378 14.71 -9.76 6.13
CA GLU A 378 15.75 -9.34 5.20
C GLU A 378 17.15 -9.49 5.82
N CYS A 379 17.33 -9.03 7.07
CA CYS A 379 18.57 -9.20 7.81
C CYS A 379 18.94 -10.68 8.00
N LEU A 380 18.00 -11.54 8.41
CA LEU A 380 18.26 -12.96 8.63
C LEU A 380 18.62 -13.67 7.33
N HIS A 381 17.88 -13.44 6.25
CA HIS A 381 18.19 -14.07 4.96
C HIS A 381 19.56 -13.62 4.43
N TYR A 382 19.91 -12.35 4.59
CA TYR A 382 21.25 -11.84 4.28
C TYR A 382 22.32 -12.56 5.11
N LEU A 383 22.12 -12.68 6.43
CA LEU A 383 23.07 -13.33 7.33
C LEU A 383 23.23 -14.83 7.01
N PHE A 384 22.16 -15.52 6.65
CA PHE A 384 22.23 -16.92 6.22
C PHE A 384 23.06 -17.08 4.95
N GLU A 385 22.81 -16.23 3.93
CA GLU A 385 23.55 -16.28 2.67
C GLU A 385 25.02 -15.92 2.86
N LEU A 386 25.30 -14.87 3.64
CA LEU A 386 26.68 -14.45 3.92
C LEU A 386 27.44 -15.50 4.72
N ALA A 387 26.83 -16.13 5.73
CA ALA A 387 27.46 -17.18 6.50
C ALA A 387 27.85 -18.40 5.64
N LEU A 388 27.01 -18.77 4.67
CA LEU A 388 27.32 -19.81 3.70
C LEU A 388 28.53 -19.42 2.83
N LYS A 389 28.56 -18.17 2.32
CA LYS A 389 29.70 -17.66 1.53
C LYS A 389 30.99 -17.56 2.34
N MET A 390 30.91 -17.13 3.60
CA MET A 390 32.07 -17.08 4.50
C MET A 390 32.61 -18.49 4.73
N ARG A 391 31.74 -19.47 5.00
CA ARG A 391 32.13 -20.87 5.14
C ARG A 391 32.81 -21.41 3.88
N ASP A 392 32.25 -21.14 2.70
CA ASP A 392 32.84 -21.57 1.42
C ASP A 392 34.22 -20.93 1.18
N ALA A 393 34.44 -19.72 1.69
CA ALA A 393 35.73 -19.03 1.67
C ALA A 393 36.69 -19.45 2.81
N GLY A 394 36.29 -20.38 3.68
CA GLY A 394 37.09 -20.81 4.84
C GLY A 394 37.15 -19.78 5.98
N VAL A 395 36.23 -18.81 6.00
CA VAL A 395 36.11 -17.77 7.03
C VAL A 395 35.03 -18.19 8.03
N SER A 396 35.36 -18.14 9.32
CA SER A 396 34.38 -18.40 10.38
C SER A 396 33.39 -17.23 10.47
N HIS A 397 32.10 -17.55 10.46
CA HIS A 397 31.03 -16.58 10.67
C HIS A 397 30.62 -16.47 12.15
N SER A 398 31.04 -17.43 12.99
CA SER A 398 30.66 -17.50 14.41
C SER A 398 31.75 -17.06 15.37
N ASP A 399 32.99 -16.89 14.89
CA ASP A 399 34.10 -16.42 15.71
C ASP A 399 34.25 -14.90 15.55
N ALA A 400 34.54 -14.21 16.65
CA ALA A 400 34.96 -12.82 16.57
C ALA A 400 36.19 -12.71 15.65
N PRO A 401 36.26 -11.69 14.76
CA PRO A 401 37.43 -11.47 13.93
C PRO A 401 38.69 -11.43 14.81
N ALA A 402 39.74 -12.16 14.42
CA ALA A 402 41.02 -12.10 15.12
C ALA A 402 41.43 -10.62 15.23
N THR A 403 41.66 -10.15 16.45
CA THR A 403 41.95 -8.75 16.75
C THR A 403 43.10 -8.26 15.88
N ALA A 404 42.81 -7.47 14.85
CA ALA A 404 43.74 -6.42 14.47
C ALA A 404 43.88 -5.51 15.70
N PRO A 405 45.09 -5.03 16.04
CA PRO A 405 45.28 -4.18 17.21
C PRO A 405 44.26 -3.04 17.14
N ASP A 406 43.51 -2.84 18.23
CA ASP A 406 42.45 -1.85 18.35
C ASP A 406 42.85 -0.54 17.66
N CYS A 407 42.33 -0.32 16.46
CA CYS A 407 42.51 0.93 15.72
C CYS A 407 41.87 2.12 16.44
N ASN A 408 41.09 1.85 17.49
CA ASN A 408 40.46 2.81 18.39
C ASN A 408 41.17 2.96 19.75
N SER A 409 42.31 2.30 19.98
CA SER A 409 43.07 2.53 21.21
C SER A 409 43.86 3.84 21.12
N ALA A 410 43.87 4.63 22.20
CA ALA A 410 44.68 5.84 22.30
C ALA A 410 46.19 5.59 22.10
N ALA A 411 46.64 4.33 22.27
CA ALA A 411 48.00 3.88 21.99
C ALA A 411 48.26 3.74 20.48
N ALA A 412 47.33 3.13 19.72
CA ALA A 412 47.44 2.99 18.27
C ALA A 412 47.45 4.34 17.54
N PHE A 413 46.66 5.33 18.02
CA PHE A 413 46.72 6.69 17.51
C PHE A 413 48.06 7.39 17.81
N LYS A 414 48.67 7.10 18.97
CA LYS A 414 49.98 7.65 19.33
C LYS A 414 51.10 7.07 18.46
N GLU A 415 51.07 5.77 18.18
CA GLU A 415 52.05 5.13 17.28
C GLU A 415 51.87 5.57 15.82
N ALA A 416 50.62 5.65 15.33
CA ALA A 416 50.33 6.13 13.98
C ALA A 416 50.70 7.62 13.80
N ALA A 417 50.44 8.45 14.81
CA ALA A 417 50.84 9.87 14.81
C ALA A 417 52.37 10.03 14.90
N ALA A 418 53.07 9.20 15.67
CA ALA A 418 54.53 9.21 15.74
C ALA A 418 55.17 8.78 14.43
N ALA A 419 54.61 7.76 13.76
CA ALA A 419 55.06 7.31 12.44
C ALA A 419 54.79 8.36 11.35
N ALA A 420 53.62 9.01 11.38
CA ALA A 420 53.28 10.09 10.46
C ALA A 420 54.13 11.37 10.69
N ALA A 421 54.45 11.71 11.94
CA ALA A 421 55.33 12.82 12.28
C ALA A 421 56.78 12.55 11.85
N ALA A 422 57.26 11.31 11.97
CA ALA A 422 58.57 10.90 11.45
C ALA A 422 58.62 10.95 9.92
N ALA A 423 57.53 10.59 9.23
CA ALA A 423 57.41 10.69 7.78
C ALA A 423 57.34 12.16 7.29
N ALA A 424 56.64 13.02 8.03
CA ALA A 424 56.53 14.45 7.73
C ALA A 424 57.84 15.22 7.99
N ALA A 425 58.65 14.80 8.97
CA ALA A 425 59.97 15.38 9.22
C ALA A 425 61.01 15.03 8.13
N GLY A 426 60.76 14.00 7.31
CA GLY A 426 61.63 13.59 6.20
C GLY A 426 61.30 14.22 4.84
N ALA A 427 60.10 14.79 4.68
CA ALA A 427 59.66 15.40 3.42
C ALA A 427 59.59 16.92 3.58
N GLY A 428 60.65 17.62 3.17
CA GLY A 428 60.82 19.06 3.33
C GLY A 428 59.91 19.94 2.47
N SER A 429 58.58 19.83 2.60
CA SER A 429 57.63 20.79 2.05
C SER A 429 56.55 21.15 3.07
N ALA A 430 56.33 22.46 3.25
CA ALA A 430 55.34 22.98 4.18
C ALA A 430 53.91 22.60 3.74
N PRO A 431 53.04 22.11 4.64
CA PRO A 431 51.68 21.72 4.27
C PRO A 431 50.80 22.96 4.07
N SER A 432 49.89 22.89 3.09
CA SER A 432 48.90 23.93 2.81
C SER A 432 47.85 24.02 3.93
N ALA A 433 47.28 25.22 4.10
CA ALA A 433 46.33 25.55 5.18
C ALA A 433 45.08 24.64 5.25
N THR A 434 44.75 23.92 4.18
CA THR A 434 43.62 22.98 4.12
C THR A 434 43.88 21.65 4.85
N ALA A 435 45.13 21.18 4.92
CA ALA A 435 45.49 19.97 5.66
C ALA A 435 45.48 20.20 7.19
N SER A 436 45.83 21.41 7.62
CA SER A 436 45.79 21.85 9.02
C SER A 436 44.35 21.91 9.56
N ALA A 437 43.40 22.39 8.74
CA ALA A 437 41.99 22.49 9.11
C ALA A 437 41.30 21.11 9.24
N ALA A 438 41.62 20.17 8.35
CA ALA A 438 41.09 18.80 8.42
C ALA A 438 41.63 18.02 9.63
N ALA A 439 42.91 18.21 9.97
CA ALA A 439 43.52 17.61 11.16
C ALA A 439 42.94 18.20 12.47
N ALA A 440 42.68 19.50 12.51
CA ALA A 440 42.05 20.16 13.65
C ALA A 440 40.59 19.72 13.86
N ALA A 441 39.83 19.53 12.77
CA ALA A 441 38.46 19.03 12.82
C ALA A 441 38.38 17.56 13.31
N ALA A 442 39.31 16.71 12.86
CA ALA A 442 39.40 15.33 13.33
C ALA A 442 39.81 15.23 14.81
N ALA A 443 40.73 16.10 15.27
CA ALA A 443 41.13 16.17 16.67
C ALA A 443 40.00 16.67 17.60
N ALA A 444 39.18 17.62 17.12
CA ALA A 444 38.03 18.13 17.86
C ALA A 444 36.91 17.06 18.00
N ALA A 445 36.67 16.28 16.94
CA ALA A 445 35.72 15.16 16.97
C ALA A 445 36.16 14.02 17.91
N ALA A 446 37.48 13.76 18.01
CA ALA A 446 38.04 12.78 18.93
C ALA A 446 38.05 13.25 20.40
N ALA A 447 38.18 14.55 20.65
CA ALA A 447 38.06 15.11 22.00
C ALA A 447 36.62 15.04 22.53
N ALA A 448 35.62 15.15 21.65
CA ALA A 448 34.20 15.04 21.99
C ALA A 448 33.79 13.60 22.34
N SER A 449 34.46 12.57 21.80
CA SER A 449 34.19 11.16 22.12
C SER A 449 34.94 10.65 23.36
N ALA A 450 35.95 11.37 23.84
CA ALA A 450 36.76 10.99 25.00
C ALA A 450 36.25 11.54 26.36
N GLY A 451 35.22 12.38 26.37
CA GLY A 451 34.70 13.03 27.57
C GLY A 451 33.50 12.32 28.22
N GLY A 452 33.73 11.57 29.29
CA GLY A 452 32.75 11.47 30.40
C GLY A 452 32.35 10.07 30.88
N LYS A 453 33.14 9.49 31.80
CA LYS A 453 32.70 8.48 32.76
C LYS A 453 31.50 9.00 33.59
N ARG A 454 30.42 8.21 33.75
CA ARG A 454 29.39 8.43 34.79
C ARG A 454 29.95 8.13 36.18
N PRO A 455 29.73 8.98 37.21
CA PRO A 455 29.62 8.54 38.59
C PRO A 455 28.22 7.98 38.85
N ARG A 456 28.11 7.11 39.86
CA ARG A 456 26.88 6.46 40.33
C ARG A 456 26.00 7.43 41.14
N ASP A 457 24.70 7.12 41.08
CA ASP A 457 23.59 7.51 41.97
C ASP A 457 22.85 8.84 41.71
N GLY A 458 21.51 8.71 41.55
CA GLY A 458 20.50 9.73 41.88
C GLY A 458 19.95 10.63 40.76
N ASP A 459 18.62 10.56 40.56
CA ASP A 459 17.71 11.48 39.84
C ASP A 459 17.66 11.54 38.30
N ASP A 460 16.55 11.01 37.77
CA ASP A 460 16.08 11.09 36.39
C ASP A 460 15.26 12.38 36.15
N SER A 461 15.89 13.46 35.68
CA SER A 461 15.14 14.58 35.04
C SER A 461 15.98 15.52 34.15
N GLY A 462 16.96 15.03 33.37
CA GLY A 462 17.83 15.94 32.60
C GLY A 462 18.42 15.44 31.26
N PHE A 463 18.21 14.20 30.83
CA PHE A 463 18.95 13.64 29.68
C PHE A 463 18.25 13.75 28.31
N ALA A 464 17.03 14.29 28.25
CA ALA A 464 16.26 14.41 27.01
C ALA A 464 16.61 15.64 26.13
N GLY A 465 17.40 16.60 26.65
CA GLY A 465 17.70 17.86 25.95
C GLY A 465 18.91 17.83 25.00
N ALA A 466 19.91 16.99 25.27
CA ALA A 466 21.19 17.01 24.53
C ALA A 466 21.24 16.04 23.33
N ALA A 467 20.43 14.98 23.34
CA ALA A 467 20.37 14.02 22.22
C ALA A 467 19.57 14.58 21.02
N ASN A 468 18.54 15.40 21.28
CA ASN A 468 17.74 16.04 20.23
C ASN A 468 18.45 17.22 19.54
N SER A 469 19.38 17.88 20.22
CA SER A 469 20.17 18.98 19.63
C SER A 469 21.33 18.46 18.74
N ALA A 470 21.85 17.26 18.99
CA ALA A 470 22.84 16.61 18.13
C ALA A 470 22.22 15.95 16.88
N LEU A 471 21.00 15.41 16.98
CA LEU A 471 20.28 14.82 15.83
C LEU A 471 19.76 15.91 14.88
N ALA A 472 19.29 17.05 15.41
CA ALA A 472 18.88 18.22 14.61
C ALA A 472 20.08 18.89 13.90
N ALA A 473 21.26 18.90 14.53
CA ALA A 473 22.49 19.44 13.92
C ALA A 473 22.99 18.55 12.76
N ASN A 474 22.83 17.22 12.85
CA ASN A 474 23.23 16.29 11.79
C ASN A 474 22.27 16.27 10.59
N SER A 475 20.96 16.46 10.80
CA SER A 475 20.01 16.63 9.70
C SER A 475 20.23 17.97 8.98
N SER A 476 20.59 19.04 9.69
CA SER A 476 20.93 20.32 9.07
C SER A 476 22.28 20.31 8.34
N ALA A 477 23.27 19.52 8.80
CA ALA A 477 24.57 19.38 8.15
C ALA A 477 24.54 18.47 6.91
N SER A 478 23.72 17.41 6.93
CA SER A 478 23.45 16.56 5.76
C SER A 478 22.60 17.26 4.71
N ALA A 479 21.62 18.07 5.13
CA ALA A 479 20.84 18.89 4.21
C ALA A 479 21.68 20.03 3.61
N ALA A 480 22.61 20.62 4.37
CA ALA A 480 23.56 21.62 3.85
C ALA A 480 24.61 21.01 2.91
N ALA A 481 25.02 19.74 3.09
CA ALA A 481 25.92 19.04 2.18
C ALA A 481 25.24 18.63 0.87
N ALA A 482 23.96 18.23 0.91
CA ALA A 482 23.16 17.96 -0.29
C ALA A 482 22.78 19.26 -1.03
N ALA A 483 22.46 20.33 -0.31
CA ALA A 483 22.24 21.67 -0.89
C ALA A 483 23.54 22.29 -1.43
N GLY A 484 24.70 21.97 -0.86
CA GLY A 484 26.01 22.42 -1.33
C GLY A 484 26.48 21.74 -2.63
N ALA A 485 25.98 20.54 -2.94
CA ALA A 485 26.26 19.86 -4.21
C ALA A 485 25.40 20.38 -5.38
N ALA A 486 24.23 20.96 -5.10
CA ALA A 486 23.34 21.55 -6.11
C ALA A 486 23.83 22.90 -6.67
N ALA A 487 24.91 23.47 -6.11
CA ALA A 487 25.47 24.76 -6.53
C ALA A 487 26.67 24.65 -7.49
N ALA A 488 27.12 23.44 -7.85
CA ALA A 488 28.16 23.24 -8.85
C ALA A 488 27.53 22.62 -10.10
N GLY A 489 27.65 23.29 -11.26
CA GLY A 489 27.25 22.76 -12.56
C GLY A 489 28.05 21.51 -12.95
N GLY A 490 27.75 20.39 -12.29
CA GLY A 490 28.37 19.09 -12.49
C GLY A 490 27.91 18.42 -13.78
N ALA A 491 28.74 17.52 -14.29
CA ALA A 491 28.43 16.69 -15.44
C ALA A 491 27.12 15.90 -15.22
N ALA A 492 26.38 15.66 -16.31
CA ALA A 492 25.15 14.87 -16.25
C ALA A 492 25.44 13.46 -15.71
N PRO A 493 24.53 12.88 -14.90
CA PRO A 493 24.73 11.55 -14.36
C PRO A 493 24.77 10.51 -15.50
N CYS A 494 25.68 9.55 -15.40
CA CYS A 494 25.90 8.55 -16.43
C CYS A 494 25.20 7.21 -16.10
N VAL A 495 24.59 6.59 -17.11
CA VAL A 495 23.94 5.26 -17.03
C VAL A 495 24.91 4.17 -16.55
N ALA A 496 26.21 4.29 -16.86
CA ALA A 496 27.21 3.33 -16.43
C ALA A 496 27.30 3.21 -14.89
N GLU A 497 27.03 4.32 -14.18
CA GLU A 497 27.23 4.46 -12.74
C GLU A 497 26.01 4.05 -11.90
N VAL A 498 24.90 3.67 -12.54
CA VAL A 498 23.64 3.29 -11.87
C VAL A 498 23.28 1.84 -12.18
N ASP A 499 22.34 1.28 -11.42
CA ASP A 499 21.83 -0.08 -11.62
C ASP A 499 20.44 -0.09 -12.28
N ALA A 500 19.72 1.04 -12.20
CA ALA A 500 18.45 1.25 -12.86
C ALA A 500 18.33 2.65 -13.46
N VAL A 501 17.58 2.75 -14.55
CA VAL A 501 17.17 3.99 -15.21
C VAL A 501 15.65 4.06 -15.15
N LEU A 502 15.13 5.11 -14.54
CA LEU A 502 13.73 5.44 -14.46
C LEU A 502 13.44 6.58 -15.44
N LEU A 503 12.48 6.40 -16.34
CA LEU A 503 12.12 7.42 -17.32
C LEU A 503 10.69 7.87 -17.10
N ASP A 504 10.48 9.18 -17.15
CA ASP A 504 9.17 9.76 -17.43
C ASP A 504 8.78 9.54 -18.91
N ILE A 505 7.51 9.73 -19.23
CA ILE A 505 6.99 9.62 -20.61
C ILE A 505 6.91 11.00 -21.26
N GLU A 506 6.00 11.84 -20.76
CA GLU A 506 5.62 13.10 -21.39
C GLU A 506 6.77 14.10 -21.24
N GLY A 507 7.24 14.69 -22.34
CA GLY A 507 8.37 15.62 -22.32
C GLY A 507 9.74 14.99 -22.12
N CYS A 508 9.80 13.66 -21.96
CA CYS A 508 11.04 12.90 -21.75
C CYS A 508 11.30 11.90 -22.89
N THR A 509 10.48 10.84 -23.01
CA THR A 509 10.54 9.87 -24.12
C THR A 509 9.60 10.22 -25.25
N THR A 510 8.52 10.94 -24.97
CA THR A 510 7.41 11.20 -25.88
C THR A 510 7.05 12.69 -25.85
N PRO A 511 6.76 13.34 -27.00
CA PRO A 511 6.38 14.76 -27.00
C PRO A 511 5.09 15.03 -26.22
N LEU A 512 5.00 16.15 -25.51
CA LEU A 512 3.76 16.59 -24.85
C LEU A 512 2.59 16.69 -25.84
N SER A 513 2.86 17.14 -27.07
CA SER A 513 1.84 17.27 -28.11
C SER A 513 1.21 15.93 -28.49
N PHE A 514 1.92 14.81 -28.40
CA PHE A 514 1.32 13.51 -28.66
C PHE A 514 0.22 13.19 -27.63
N VAL A 515 0.45 13.50 -26.36
CA VAL A 515 -0.55 13.26 -25.32
C VAL A 515 -1.76 14.18 -25.47
N HIS A 516 -1.52 15.49 -25.56
CA HIS A 516 -2.59 16.48 -25.54
C HIS A 516 -3.28 16.69 -26.89
N GLU A 517 -2.59 16.47 -28.01
CA GLU A 517 -3.13 16.68 -29.36
C GLU A 517 -3.47 15.37 -30.09
N THR A 518 -3.01 14.21 -29.61
CA THR A 518 -3.33 12.90 -30.21
C THR A 518 -4.10 11.97 -29.26
N LEU A 519 -3.54 11.57 -28.11
CA LEU A 519 -4.15 10.54 -27.25
C LEU A 519 -5.52 10.93 -26.70
N PHE A 520 -5.63 12.09 -26.05
CA PHE A 520 -6.90 12.55 -25.48
C PHE A 520 -7.92 12.91 -26.56
N PRO A 521 -7.57 13.62 -27.65
CA PRO A 521 -8.49 13.84 -28.77
C PRO A 521 -8.96 12.54 -29.45
N PHE A 522 -8.10 11.55 -29.62
CA PHE A 522 -8.47 10.23 -30.16
C PHE A 522 -9.51 9.55 -29.27
N ALA A 523 -9.26 9.49 -27.96
CA ALA A 523 -10.19 8.88 -27.02
C ALA A 523 -11.56 9.57 -27.05
N ARG A 524 -11.59 10.91 -27.09
CA ARG A 524 -12.83 11.69 -27.23
C ARG A 524 -13.57 11.37 -28.54
N ALA A 525 -12.87 11.35 -29.67
CA ALA A 525 -13.48 11.11 -30.96
C ALA A 525 -14.03 9.68 -31.11
N ALA A 526 -13.37 8.69 -30.52
CA ALA A 526 -13.75 7.28 -30.59
C ALA A 526 -14.70 6.83 -29.47
N MET A 527 -14.99 7.68 -28.48
CA MET A 527 -15.73 7.30 -27.27
C MET A 527 -17.11 6.72 -27.57
N LEU A 528 -17.91 7.46 -28.34
CA LEU A 528 -19.27 7.06 -28.65
C LEU A 528 -19.32 5.78 -29.49
N SER A 529 -18.49 5.68 -30.54
CA SER A 529 -18.45 4.48 -31.39
C SER A 529 -17.97 3.26 -30.62
N HIS A 530 -16.93 3.40 -29.79
CA HIS A 530 -16.42 2.32 -28.96
C HIS A 530 -17.49 1.80 -28.00
N LEU A 531 -18.17 2.69 -27.27
CA LEU A 531 -19.24 2.30 -26.36
C LEU A 531 -20.38 1.60 -27.11
N ARG A 532 -20.78 2.08 -28.30
CA ARG A 532 -21.82 1.42 -29.12
C ARG A 532 -21.45 0.01 -29.55
N GLU A 533 -20.23 -0.14 -30.07
CA GLU A 533 -19.73 -1.42 -30.60
C GLU A 533 -19.54 -2.47 -29.50
N THR A 534 -19.22 -2.02 -28.28
CA THR A 534 -18.81 -2.91 -27.19
C THR A 534 -19.78 -2.95 -26.01
N ALA A 535 -20.89 -2.21 -26.04
CA ALA A 535 -21.83 -2.05 -24.91
C ALA A 535 -22.26 -3.37 -24.25
N ARG A 536 -22.43 -4.42 -25.06
CA ARG A 536 -22.89 -5.74 -24.60
C ARG A 536 -21.76 -6.65 -24.11
N THR A 537 -20.51 -6.20 -24.16
CA THR A 537 -19.39 -6.90 -23.54
C THR A 537 -19.40 -6.69 -22.03
N ALA A 538 -18.86 -7.65 -21.27
CA ALA A 538 -18.80 -7.54 -19.82
C ALA A 538 -17.92 -6.36 -19.35
N GLU A 539 -16.86 -6.04 -20.10
CA GLU A 539 -15.94 -4.93 -19.81
C GLU A 539 -16.64 -3.57 -19.95
N THR A 540 -17.23 -3.30 -21.11
CA THR A 540 -17.94 -2.03 -21.35
C THR A 540 -19.20 -1.90 -20.49
N ALA A 541 -19.90 -3.01 -20.22
CA ALA A 541 -21.01 -2.98 -19.27
C ALA A 541 -20.57 -2.59 -17.86
N ALA A 542 -19.35 -2.96 -17.44
CA ALA A 542 -18.78 -2.51 -16.18
C ALA A 542 -18.40 -1.02 -16.22
N ASP A 543 -17.81 -0.54 -17.32
CA ASP A 543 -17.51 0.88 -17.51
C ASP A 543 -18.79 1.74 -17.45
N LEU A 544 -19.85 1.33 -18.15
CA LEU A 544 -21.14 2.02 -18.15
C LEU A 544 -21.72 2.12 -16.73
N ARG A 545 -21.64 1.05 -15.93
CA ARG A 545 -22.10 1.06 -14.53
C ARG A 545 -21.26 1.98 -13.67
N ALA A 546 -19.94 1.93 -13.78
CA ALA A 546 -19.05 2.79 -13.01
C ALA A 546 -19.24 4.28 -13.35
N ILE A 547 -19.49 4.60 -14.63
CA ILE A 547 -19.84 5.95 -15.07
C ILE A 547 -21.20 6.37 -14.49
N ALA A 548 -22.21 5.49 -14.56
CA ALA A 548 -23.54 5.77 -14.01
C ALA A 548 -23.52 6.01 -12.50
N GLU A 549 -22.79 5.19 -11.74
CA GLU A 549 -22.64 5.31 -10.29
C GLU A 549 -22.00 6.65 -9.89
N LEU A 550 -20.87 7.00 -10.51
CA LEU A 550 -20.20 8.27 -10.21
C LEU A 550 -21.05 9.48 -10.64
N ALA A 551 -21.72 9.40 -11.79
CA ALA A 551 -22.59 10.46 -12.27
C ALA A 551 -23.86 10.62 -11.42
N ALA A 552 -24.40 9.53 -10.90
CA ALA A 552 -25.52 9.56 -9.95
C ALA A 552 -25.10 10.21 -8.63
N SER A 553 -23.89 9.91 -8.13
CA SER A 553 -23.32 10.56 -6.95
C SER A 553 -23.14 12.07 -7.16
N ASP A 554 -22.62 12.49 -8.31
CA ASP A 554 -22.51 13.91 -8.67
C ASP A 554 -23.86 14.61 -8.73
N ALA A 555 -24.84 13.97 -9.36
CA ALA A 555 -26.20 14.51 -9.49
C ALA A 555 -26.87 14.64 -8.12
N ALA A 556 -26.73 13.62 -7.25
CA ALA A 556 -27.25 13.64 -5.89
C ALA A 556 -26.66 14.79 -5.06
N ALA A 557 -25.34 15.02 -5.14
CA ALA A 557 -24.69 16.15 -4.49
C ALA A 557 -25.20 17.52 -5.00
N ALA A 558 -25.65 17.58 -6.26
CA ALA A 558 -26.26 18.75 -6.88
C ALA A 558 -27.80 18.81 -6.75
N GLY A 559 -28.44 17.89 -6.02
CA GLY A 559 -29.90 17.83 -5.87
C GLY A 559 -30.65 17.52 -7.17
N SER A 560 -29.99 16.88 -8.12
CA SER A 560 -30.51 16.53 -9.45
C SER A 560 -30.70 15.01 -9.60
N PRO A 561 -31.65 14.54 -10.44
CA PRO A 561 -31.80 13.11 -10.71
C PRO A 561 -30.58 12.54 -11.46
N PRO A 562 -30.33 11.22 -11.36
CA PRO A 562 -29.22 10.59 -12.07
C PRO A 562 -29.37 10.81 -13.59
N PRO A 563 -28.28 11.14 -14.31
CA PRO A 563 -28.36 11.52 -15.72
C PRO A 563 -28.74 10.35 -16.63
N PHE A 564 -28.49 9.11 -16.21
CA PHE A 564 -28.91 7.89 -16.89
C PHE A 564 -28.82 6.67 -15.95
N THR A 565 -29.40 5.56 -16.39
CA THR A 565 -29.33 4.25 -15.73
C THR A 565 -28.85 3.19 -16.71
N VAL A 566 -28.15 2.17 -16.21
CA VAL A 566 -27.71 1.03 -17.01
C VAL A 566 -28.74 -0.09 -16.89
N PRO A 567 -29.21 -0.71 -18.00
CA PRO A 567 -30.04 -1.91 -17.94
C PRO A 567 -29.41 -3.01 -17.06
N ALA A 568 -30.22 -3.65 -16.23
CA ALA A 568 -29.75 -4.71 -15.32
C ALA A 568 -29.09 -5.87 -16.07
N ASP A 569 -29.68 -6.24 -17.22
CA ASP A 569 -29.13 -7.20 -18.17
C ASP A 569 -28.91 -6.53 -19.53
N MET A 570 -27.65 -6.17 -19.79
CA MET A 570 -27.22 -5.58 -21.07
C MET A 570 -27.35 -6.55 -22.25
N ALA A 571 -27.45 -7.86 -22.03
CA ALA A 571 -27.67 -8.84 -23.10
C ALA A 571 -29.15 -8.93 -23.48
N ALA A 572 -30.06 -8.80 -22.52
CA ALA A 572 -31.51 -8.86 -22.75
C ALA A 572 -32.15 -7.49 -23.11
N ALA A 573 -31.45 -6.39 -22.87
CA ALA A 573 -31.93 -5.04 -23.19
C ALA A 573 -32.17 -4.82 -24.70
N THR A 574 -33.20 -4.06 -25.04
CA THR A 574 -33.50 -3.65 -26.41
C THR A 574 -32.43 -2.71 -26.95
N ASP A 575 -32.26 -2.65 -28.28
CA ASP A 575 -31.25 -1.76 -28.88
C ASP A 575 -31.52 -0.28 -28.57
N ALA A 576 -32.79 0.10 -28.39
CA ALA A 576 -33.16 1.46 -27.98
C ALA A 576 -32.70 1.80 -26.55
N GLU A 577 -32.82 0.86 -25.61
CA GLU A 577 -32.34 1.03 -24.23
C GLU A 577 -30.82 1.10 -24.16
N VAL A 578 -30.13 0.25 -24.92
CA VAL A 578 -28.67 0.24 -25.01
C VAL A 578 -28.16 1.55 -25.61
N GLU A 579 -28.74 2.02 -26.72
CA GLU A 579 -28.35 3.29 -27.35
C GLU A 579 -28.59 4.49 -26.43
N ALA A 580 -29.72 4.53 -25.72
CA ALA A 580 -29.99 5.60 -24.75
C ALA A 580 -28.96 5.63 -23.62
N CYS A 581 -28.62 4.46 -23.06
CA CYS A 581 -27.58 4.32 -22.04
C CYS A 581 -26.20 4.76 -22.54
N VAL A 582 -25.80 4.29 -23.73
CA VAL A 582 -24.50 4.59 -24.34
C VAL A 582 -24.38 6.09 -24.65
N ALA A 583 -25.39 6.71 -25.27
CA ALA A 583 -25.36 8.12 -25.62
C ALA A 583 -25.23 9.01 -24.37
N ALA A 584 -25.96 8.68 -23.30
CA ALA A 584 -25.89 9.43 -22.05
C ALA A 584 -24.54 9.23 -21.32
N ALA A 585 -24.03 8.00 -21.28
CA ALA A 585 -22.72 7.70 -20.70
C ALA A 585 -21.59 8.44 -21.44
N ALA A 586 -21.62 8.47 -22.77
CA ALA A 586 -20.67 9.21 -23.59
C ALA A 586 -20.72 10.72 -23.27
N ALA A 587 -21.91 11.30 -23.20
CA ALA A 587 -22.08 12.72 -22.86
C ALA A 587 -21.52 13.07 -21.47
N VAL A 588 -21.75 12.21 -20.47
CA VAL A 588 -21.19 12.38 -19.12
C VAL A 588 -19.66 12.30 -19.15
N ALA A 589 -19.10 11.27 -19.78
CA ALA A 589 -17.67 11.06 -19.86
C ALA A 589 -16.95 12.17 -20.65
N GLU A 590 -17.53 12.65 -21.74
CA GLU A 590 -17.07 13.84 -22.47
C GLU A 590 -17.10 15.10 -21.61
N GLY A 591 -18.17 15.28 -20.83
CA GLY A 591 -18.29 16.39 -19.89
C GLY A 591 -17.24 16.35 -18.77
N TRP A 592 -16.85 15.16 -18.30
CA TRP A 592 -15.74 15.00 -17.36
C TRP A 592 -14.40 15.32 -18.02
N ALA A 593 -14.16 14.81 -19.24
CA ALA A 593 -12.94 15.09 -19.99
C ALA A 593 -12.77 16.59 -20.29
N ALA A 594 -13.84 17.29 -20.68
CA ALA A 594 -13.82 18.72 -20.98
C ALA A 594 -13.49 19.60 -19.77
N ARG A 595 -13.78 19.12 -18.55
CA ARG A 595 -13.49 19.81 -17.28
C ARG A 595 -12.17 19.37 -16.64
N ASP A 596 -11.36 18.57 -17.35
CA ASP A 596 -10.15 17.94 -16.82
C ASP A 596 -10.38 17.19 -15.49
N ARG A 597 -11.56 16.55 -15.36
CA ARG A 597 -11.92 15.82 -14.15
C ARG A 597 -11.13 14.52 -14.07
N LYS A 598 -10.41 14.33 -12.96
CA LYS A 598 -9.67 13.10 -12.63
C LYS A 598 -10.60 11.96 -12.17
N ALA A 599 -11.57 11.57 -12.97
CA ALA A 599 -12.51 10.48 -12.67
C ALA A 599 -11.91 9.10 -12.98
N GLY A 600 -11.95 8.18 -12.01
CA GLY A 600 -11.49 6.79 -12.20
C GLY A 600 -12.20 6.07 -13.37
N PRO A 601 -13.54 6.08 -13.46
CA PRO A 601 -14.28 5.44 -14.56
C PRO A 601 -13.92 6.02 -15.94
N LEU A 602 -13.67 7.33 -16.04
CA LEU A 602 -13.22 7.96 -17.28
C LEU A 602 -11.86 7.41 -17.73
N LYS A 603 -10.90 7.29 -16.80
CA LYS A 603 -9.56 6.76 -17.10
C LYS A 603 -9.62 5.30 -17.55
N ALA A 604 -10.48 4.49 -16.94
CA ALA A 604 -10.69 3.09 -17.34
C ALA A 604 -11.19 3.01 -18.79
N LEU A 605 -12.28 3.73 -19.11
CA LEU A 605 -12.83 3.80 -20.46
C LEU A 605 -11.81 4.31 -21.49
N GLN A 606 -11.06 5.36 -21.15
CA GLN A 606 -9.98 5.87 -22.02
C GLN A 606 -8.92 4.80 -22.29
N GLY A 607 -8.56 4.01 -21.27
CA GLY A 607 -7.67 2.85 -21.41
C GLY A 607 -8.18 1.83 -22.42
N HIS A 608 -9.46 1.46 -22.35
CA HIS A 608 -10.09 0.50 -23.26
C HIS A 608 -10.16 1.01 -24.70
N ILE A 609 -10.49 2.31 -24.88
CA ILE A 609 -10.48 2.97 -26.18
C ILE A 609 -9.08 2.99 -26.78
N TRP A 610 -8.05 3.35 -25.99
CA TRP A 610 -6.67 3.33 -26.45
C TRP A 610 -6.22 1.93 -26.82
N ARG A 611 -6.57 0.91 -26.02
CA ARG A 611 -6.29 -0.50 -26.32
C ARG A 611 -6.81 -0.89 -27.71
N ALA A 612 -8.06 -0.53 -28.03
CA ALA A 612 -8.64 -0.77 -29.35
C ALA A 612 -7.94 0.04 -30.46
N GLY A 613 -7.60 1.30 -30.20
CA GLY A 613 -6.86 2.16 -31.14
C GLY A 613 -5.48 1.60 -31.49
N TYR A 614 -4.73 1.14 -30.48
CA TYR A 614 -3.42 0.54 -30.68
C TYR A 614 -3.51 -0.83 -31.37
N ALA A 615 -4.47 -1.67 -30.98
CA ALA A 615 -4.66 -2.99 -31.59
C ALA A 615 -5.07 -2.90 -33.07
N SER A 616 -5.86 -1.90 -33.45
CA SER A 616 -6.26 -1.67 -34.84
C SER A 616 -5.19 -0.95 -35.68
N GLY A 617 -4.14 -0.41 -35.05
CA GLY A 617 -3.16 0.46 -35.70
C GLY A 617 -3.65 1.89 -35.96
N ALA A 618 -4.88 2.23 -35.55
CA ALA A 618 -5.41 3.60 -35.62
C ALA A 618 -4.66 4.57 -34.68
N LEU A 619 -4.00 4.02 -33.67
CA LEU A 619 -3.11 4.73 -32.76
C LEU A 619 -1.73 4.07 -32.75
N GLN A 620 -0.67 4.88 -32.79
CA GLN A 620 0.72 4.44 -32.69
C GLN A 620 1.43 5.33 -31.68
N GLY A 621 2.27 4.73 -30.85
CA GLY A 621 3.01 5.46 -29.81
C GLY A 621 4.04 6.32 -30.49
N GLN A 622 4.26 7.54 -30.02
CA GLN A 622 5.33 8.38 -30.55
C GLN A 622 6.44 8.50 -29.52
N VAL A 623 7.67 8.27 -29.94
CA VAL A 623 8.86 8.47 -29.12
C VAL A 623 9.89 9.29 -29.89
N PHE A 624 10.73 10.05 -29.19
CA PHE A 624 11.82 10.77 -29.85
C PHE A 624 12.78 9.81 -30.57
N ALA A 625 13.44 10.30 -31.61
CA ALA A 625 14.24 9.52 -32.56
C ALA A 625 15.24 8.56 -31.88
N GLU A 626 15.86 9.02 -30.80
CA GLU A 626 16.92 8.27 -30.10
C GLU A 626 16.40 7.33 -29.01
N VAL A 627 15.13 7.42 -28.62
CA VAL A 627 14.60 6.64 -27.49
C VAL A 627 14.77 5.14 -27.71
N PRO A 628 14.46 4.55 -28.89
CA PRO A 628 14.69 3.12 -29.10
C PRO A 628 16.15 2.70 -28.91
N SER A 629 17.11 3.43 -29.49
CA SER A 629 18.53 3.09 -29.39
C SER A 629 19.10 3.34 -27.99
N PHE A 630 18.58 4.34 -27.28
CA PHE A 630 18.89 4.56 -25.86
C PHE A 630 18.42 3.37 -25.01
N MET A 631 17.16 2.94 -25.16
CA MET A 631 16.62 1.80 -24.42
C MET A 631 17.37 0.50 -24.72
N GLU A 632 17.76 0.28 -25.98
CA GLU A 632 18.61 -0.83 -26.38
C GLU A 632 19.99 -0.78 -25.70
N SER A 633 20.60 0.41 -25.62
CA SER A 633 21.91 0.59 -24.98
C SER A 633 21.85 0.35 -23.47
N VAL A 634 20.81 0.84 -22.80
CA VAL A 634 20.58 0.59 -21.36
C VAL A 634 20.42 -0.90 -21.09
N ALA A 635 19.63 -1.60 -21.92
CA ALA A 635 19.44 -3.04 -21.82
C ALA A 635 20.73 -3.82 -22.11
N ALA A 636 21.50 -3.43 -23.13
CA ALA A 636 22.79 -4.04 -23.47
C ALA A 636 23.83 -3.86 -22.36
N ALA A 637 23.77 -2.75 -21.62
CA ALA A 637 24.58 -2.50 -20.43
C ALA A 637 24.11 -3.28 -19.18
N GLY A 638 23.09 -4.14 -19.30
CA GLY A 638 22.54 -4.95 -18.21
C GLY A 638 21.83 -4.15 -17.13
N LYS A 639 21.43 -2.90 -17.43
CA LYS A 639 20.74 -2.02 -16.48
C LYS A 639 19.23 -2.23 -16.56
N ARG A 640 18.53 -1.98 -15.45
CA ARG A 640 17.07 -2.07 -15.42
C ARG A 640 16.44 -0.77 -15.89
N LEU A 641 15.76 -0.79 -17.04
CA LEU A 641 15.00 0.36 -17.52
C LEU A 641 13.55 0.27 -17.07
N CYS A 642 13.04 1.32 -16.44
CA CYS A 642 11.71 1.39 -15.87
C CYS A 642 11.01 2.68 -16.31
N ILE A 643 9.67 2.67 -16.33
CA ILE A 643 8.86 3.83 -16.67
C ILE A 643 8.08 4.29 -15.44
N TYR A 644 8.00 5.59 -15.20
CA TYR A 644 7.11 6.17 -14.19
C TYR A 644 6.31 7.34 -14.77
N SER A 645 5.00 7.15 -14.92
CA SER A 645 4.10 8.14 -15.53
C SER A 645 2.78 8.24 -14.77
N SER A 646 2.06 9.34 -14.96
CA SER A 646 0.71 9.52 -14.40
C SER A 646 -0.34 8.64 -15.08
N GLY A 647 -0.07 8.20 -16.32
CA GLY A 647 -0.90 7.23 -17.05
C GLY A 647 -0.87 5.84 -16.41
N SER A 648 -1.94 5.06 -16.57
CA SER A 648 -2.00 3.70 -16.03
C SER A 648 -0.91 2.81 -16.64
N ARG A 649 -0.43 1.82 -15.89
CA ARG A 649 0.60 0.86 -16.38
C ARG A 649 0.20 0.20 -17.71
N GLU A 650 -1.09 -0.05 -17.92
CA GLU A 650 -1.60 -0.55 -19.19
C GLU A 650 -1.41 0.44 -20.34
N ALA A 651 -1.78 1.72 -20.16
CA ALA A 651 -1.60 2.75 -21.17
C ALA A 651 -0.12 2.95 -21.53
N GLN A 652 0.78 2.87 -20.52
CA GLN A 652 2.22 2.91 -20.73
C GLN A 652 2.68 1.72 -21.61
N ALA A 653 2.25 0.50 -21.27
CA ALA A 653 2.60 -0.69 -22.05
C ALA A 653 2.08 -0.62 -23.49
N LEU A 654 0.87 -0.09 -23.71
CA LEU A 654 0.32 0.11 -25.05
C LEU A 654 1.15 1.10 -25.88
N LEU A 655 1.55 2.24 -25.29
CA LEU A 655 2.37 3.24 -25.96
C LEU A 655 3.71 2.65 -26.45
N PHE A 656 4.40 1.92 -25.58
CA PHE A 656 5.69 1.31 -25.92
C PHE A 656 5.57 0.02 -26.76
N GLY A 657 4.38 -0.59 -26.82
CA GLY A 657 4.14 -1.83 -27.59
C GLY A 657 4.08 -1.62 -29.11
N SER A 658 3.77 -0.41 -29.54
CA SER A 658 3.69 -0.02 -30.95
C SER A 658 4.26 1.38 -31.15
N ALA A 659 5.51 1.58 -30.70
CA ALA A 659 6.17 2.86 -30.73
C ALA A 659 6.80 3.14 -32.10
N VAL A 660 6.59 4.34 -32.60
CA VAL A 660 7.19 4.90 -33.81
C VAL A 660 8.14 6.01 -33.40
N ALA A 661 9.39 5.88 -33.84
CA ALA A 661 10.40 6.91 -33.64
C ALA A 661 10.12 8.11 -34.55
N LEU A 662 10.08 9.30 -33.97
CA LEU A 662 9.99 10.54 -34.72
C LEU A 662 11.29 10.80 -35.51
N PRO A 663 11.25 11.58 -36.60
CA PRO A 663 12.46 11.99 -37.31
C PRO A 663 13.42 12.76 -36.39
N GLU A 664 14.72 12.68 -36.66
CA GLU A 664 15.71 13.52 -36.00
C GLU A 664 15.40 15.01 -36.22
N GLY A 665 15.57 15.82 -35.18
CA GLY A 665 15.26 17.26 -35.25
C GLY A 665 13.78 17.59 -35.31
N TRP A 666 12.87 16.64 -35.04
CA TRP A 666 11.45 16.91 -34.92
C TRP A 666 11.17 18.07 -33.95
N ALA A 667 10.29 18.98 -34.36
CA ALA A 667 9.80 20.08 -33.56
C ALA A 667 8.28 20.15 -33.68
N PRO A 668 7.57 20.61 -32.63
CA PRO A 668 6.13 20.75 -32.68
C PRO A 668 5.73 21.76 -33.78
N PRO A 669 4.62 21.53 -34.51
CA PRO A 669 4.10 22.49 -35.47
C PRO A 669 3.77 23.82 -34.77
N THR A 670 4.16 24.96 -35.36
CA THR A 670 3.80 26.29 -34.83
C THR A 670 2.63 26.90 -35.61
N GLY A 671 1.65 27.49 -34.91
CA GLY A 671 0.51 28.23 -35.49
C GLY A 671 -0.69 27.38 -35.94
N GLU A 672 -1.63 27.99 -36.69
CA GLU A 672 -2.90 27.41 -37.20
C GLU A 672 -2.74 26.09 -38.01
N ALA A 673 -1.51 25.69 -38.33
CA ALA A 673 -1.19 24.42 -38.96
C ALA A 673 -1.44 23.19 -38.06
N SER A 674 -1.55 23.36 -36.74
CA SER A 674 -1.87 22.27 -35.78
C SER A 674 -3.28 21.69 -36.00
N ALA A 675 -4.25 22.50 -36.47
CA ALA A 675 -5.64 22.05 -36.64
C ALA A 675 -5.93 21.25 -37.92
N LYS A 676 -5.00 21.21 -38.90
CA LYS A 676 -5.26 20.61 -40.24
C LYS A 676 -4.46 19.34 -40.57
N ARG A 677 -3.50 18.89 -39.75
CA ARG A 677 -2.71 17.66 -39.98
C ARG A 677 -3.08 16.47 -39.09
N SER A 678 -4.33 16.37 -38.64
CA SER A 678 -4.87 15.14 -38.05
C SER A 678 -5.18 14.04 -39.09
N ARG A 679 -5.03 14.32 -40.39
CA ARG A 679 -5.16 13.35 -41.48
C ARG A 679 -3.99 13.49 -42.44
N THR A 680 -2.95 12.69 -42.22
CA THR A 680 -2.18 11.92 -43.22
C THR A 680 -0.85 11.48 -42.61
N ALA A 681 -0.82 10.26 -42.06
CA ALA A 681 0.41 9.46 -42.01
C ALA A 681 0.80 8.96 -43.43
N ASP A 682 0.03 9.31 -44.47
CA ASP A 682 0.15 8.80 -45.83
C ASP A 682 1.03 9.63 -46.79
N GLU A 683 1.52 10.83 -46.40
CA GLU A 683 2.26 11.71 -47.33
C GLU A 683 3.73 11.99 -46.96
N ALA A 684 4.32 11.17 -46.10
CA ALA A 684 5.77 11.07 -45.97
C ALA A 684 6.22 9.66 -46.37
N GLY A 685 6.47 9.45 -47.67
CA GLY A 685 7.10 8.23 -48.14
C GLY A 685 8.47 8.05 -47.50
N SER A 686 8.55 7.25 -46.43
CA SER A 686 9.66 6.37 -46.02
C SER A 686 9.44 5.80 -44.61
N ALA A 687 8.87 4.59 -44.54
CA ALA A 687 9.17 3.52 -43.57
C ALA A 687 9.48 3.88 -42.10
N ALA A 688 8.60 4.58 -41.38
CA ALA A 688 8.69 4.63 -39.92
C ALA A 688 8.19 3.29 -39.35
N VAL A 689 9.12 2.36 -39.07
CA VAL A 689 8.80 1.02 -38.58
C VAL A 689 8.34 1.11 -37.12
N SER A 690 7.09 0.72 -36.85
CA SER A 690 6.60 0.50 -35.49
C SER A 690 7.42 -0.59 -34.80
N ARG A 691 7.88 -0.33 -33.57
CA ARG A 691 8.69 -1.24 -32.77
C ARG A 691 8.02 -1.51 -31.42
N ASP A 692 8.09 -2.76 -30.98
CA ASP A 692 7.73 -3.15 -29.63
C ASP A 692 8.94 -2.94 -28.70
N LEU A 693 8.88 -1.91 -27.87
CA LEU A 693 9.93 -1.54 -26.91
C LEU A 693 9.71 -2.16 -25.52
N ARG A 694 8.55 -2.81 -25.27
CA ARG A 694 8.24 -3.42 -23.98
C ARG A 694 9.27 -4.45 -23.51
N PRO A 695 9.91 -5.28 -24.37
CA PRO A 695 10.95 -6.21 -23.92
C PRO A 695 12.18 -5.53 -23.31
N ARG A 696 12.34 -4.21 -23.47
CA ARG A 696 13.41 -3.42 -22.85
C ARG A 696 13.01 -2.78 -21.52
N ILE A 697 11.72 -2.83 -21.16
CA ILE A 697 11.17 -2.23 -19.96
C ILE A 697 10.99 -3.31 -18.89
N ALA A 698 11.70 -3.18 -17.78
CA ALA A 698 11.65 -4.09 -16.65
C ALA A 698 10.41 -3.90 -15.77
N ALA A 699 9.93 -2.66 -15.64
CA ALA A 699 8.74 -2.35 -14.82
C ALA A 699 8.07 -1.04 -15.25
N TYR A 700 6.76 -0.95 -14.97
CA TYR A 700 5.94 0.25 -15.13
C TYR A 700 5.41 0.66 -13.76
N PHE A 701 5.59 1.93 -13.41
CA PHE A 701 5.07 2.56 -12.21
C PHE A 701 4.05 3.64 -12.61
N ASP A 702 3.00 3.79 -11.80
CA ASP A 702 2.01 4.84 -11.95
C ASP A 702 1.65 5.44 -10.59
N THR A 703 0.67 6.35 -10.57
CA THR A 703 0.24 7.05 -9.34
C THR A 703 -0.28 6.15 -8.22
N THR A 704 -0.44 4.84 -8.45
CA THR A 704 -0.68 3.87 -7.35
C THR A 704 0.53 3.72 -6.42
N CYS A 705 1.72 4.16 -6.85
CA CYS A 705 2.95 4.16 -6.05
C CYS A 705 3.11 5.43 -5.18
N GLY A 706 2.17 6.38 -5.30
CA GLY A 706 2.22 7.71 -4.70
C GLY A 706 2.23 8.83 -5.75
N ALA A 707 2.16 10.09 -5.31
CA ALA A 707 2.20 11.22 -6.25
C ALA A 707 3.62 11.44 -6.82
N LYS A 708 3.74 11.81 -8.10
CA LYS A 708 5.05 12.04 -8.75
C LYS A 708 5.82 13.24 -8.17
N THR A 709 5.19 14.08 -7.35
CA THR A 709 5.84 15.22 -6.68
C THR A 709 6.23 14.93 -5.23
N GLU A 710 6.13 13.67 -4.78
CA GLU A 710 6.43 13.28 -3.40
C GLU A 710 7.66 12.36 -3.37
N ALA A 711 8.64 12.69 -2.51
CA ALA A 711 9.87 11.90 -2.36
C ALA A 711 9.58 10.45 -1.94
N ALA A 712 8.54 10.22 -1.13
CA ALA A 712 8.12 8.90 -0.69
C ALA A 712 7.79 7.95 -1.86
N SER A 713 7.24 8.46 -2.95
CA SER A 713 6.93 7.69 -4.15
C SER A 713 8.19 7.13 -4.80
N TYR A 714 9.26 7.94 -4.89
CA TYR A 714 10.53 7.52 -5.46
C TYR A 714 11.28 6.54 -4.55
N ALA A 715 11.18 6.70 -3.22
CA ALA A 715 11.67 5.71 -2.27
C ALA A 715 10.94 4.35 -2.45
N SER A 716 9.62 4.38 -2.65
CA SER A 716 8.81 3.19 -2.93
C SER A 716 9.18 2.52 -4.27
N VAL A 717 9.43 3.30 -5.32
CA VAL A 717 9.92 2.81 -6.62
C VAL A 717 11.29 2.14 -6.46
N ALA A 718 12.25 2.81 -5.82
CA ALA A 718 13.59 2.27 -5.59
C ALA A 718 13.53 0.95 -4.79
N LEU A 719 12.69 0.91 -3.75
CA LEU A 719 12.44 -0.29 -2.94
C LEU A 719 11.81 -1.41 -3.77
N SER A 720 10.82 -1.12 -4.61
CA SER A 720 10.18 -2.09 -5.50
C SER A 720 11.17 -2.67 -6.52
N LEU A 721 12.15 -1.88 -6.93
CA LEU A 721 13.25 -2.34 -7.75
C LEU A 721 14.32 -3.07 -6.94
N GLY A 722 14.35 -3.00 -5.61
CA GLY A 722 15.49 -3.50 -4.83
C GLY A 722 16.81 -2.82 -5.23
N VAL A 723 16.76 -1.52 -5.50
CA VAL A 723 17.91 -0.67 -5.83
C VAL A 723 17.99 0.44 -4.80
N ALA A 724 19.18 0.74 -4.29
CA ALA A 724 19.36 1.92 -3.44
C ALA A 724 19.05 3.20 -4.25
N PRO A 725 18.35 4.22 -3.72
CA PRO A 725 17.96 5.39 -4.50
C PRO A 725 19.11 6.04 -5.29
N GLY A 726 20.30 6.18 -4.69
CA GLY A 726 21.49 6.75 -5.36
C GLY A 726 22.06 5.92 -6.52
N ARG A 727 21.54 4.70 -6.74
CA ARG A 727 21.83 3.79 -7.85
C ARG A 727 20.69 3.79 -8.89
N VAL A 728 19.73 4.70 -8.78
CA VAL A 728 18.69 4.95 -9.78
C VAL A 728 18.96 6.31 -10.43
N LEU A 729 18.96 6.34 -11.76
CA LEU A 729 18.95 7.58 -12.55
C LEU A 729 17.52 7.84 -13.01
N PHE A 730 16.95 8.99 -12.64
CA PHE A 730 15.64 9.43 -13.08
C PHE A 730 15.76 10.56 -14.11
N ALA A 731 15.05 10.43 -15.23
CA ALA A 731 14.95 11.47 -16.26
C ALA A 731 13.50 11.94 -16.41
N THR A 732 13.26 13.25 -16.29
CA THR A 732 11.94 13.90 -16.38
C THR A 732 12.07 15.31 -16.91
N ASP A 733 11.04 15.86 -17.54
CA ASP A 733 10.97 17.28 -17.90
C ASP A 733 10.50 18.17 -16.74
N SER A 734 9.91 17.57 -15.70
CA SER A 734 9.29 18.30 -14.59
C SER A 734 10.27 18.55 -13.45
N LEU A 735 10.50 19.83 -13.14
CA LEU A 735 11.37 20.23 -12.02
C LEU A 735 10.84 19.79 -10.64
N LEU A 736 9.52 19.69 -10.48
CA LEU A 736 8.92 19.22 -9.21
C LEU A 736 9.17 17.73 -9.00
N GLU A 737 9.10 16.95 -10.07
CA GLU A 737 9.41 15.52 -10.04
C GLU A 737 10.91 15.29 -9.83
N ALA A 738 11.74 16.09 -10.51
CA ALA A 738 13.19 16.08 -10.33
C ALA A 738 13.59 16.37 -8.87
N ALA A 739 12.98 17.38 -8.25
CA ALA A 739 13.22 17.72 -6.85
C ALA A 739 12.82 16.58 -5.90
N ALA A 740 11.63 16.00 -6.09
CA ALA A 740 11.15 14.89 -5.26
C ALA A 740 12.03 13.63 -5.38
N ALA A 741 12.49 13.30 -6.60
CA ALA A 741 13.40 12.17 -6.82
C ALA A 741 14.77 12.42 -6.19
N ALA A 742 15.30 13.64 -6.30
CA ALA A 742 16.57 14.03 -5.69
C ALA A 742 16.49 14.02 -4.15
N GLU A 743 15.38 14.47 -3.57
CA GLU A 743 15.11 14.38 -2.13
C GLU A 743 15.09 12.92 -1.64
N ALA A 744 14.55 12.01 -2.45
CA ALA A 744 14.61 10.57 -2.18
C ALA A 744 16.02 9.96 -2.36
N GLY A 745 17.00 10.76 -2.81
CA GLY A 745 18.39 10.36 -3.01
C GLY A 745 18.69 9.77 -4.39
N MET A 746 17.80 9.91 -5.38
CA MET A 746 18.07 9.48 -6.75
C MET A 746 19.01 10.43 -7.48
N ARG A 747 19.72 9.90 -8.48
CA ARG A 747 20.40 10.74 -9.47
C ARG A 747 19.37 11.24 -10.47
N VAL A 748 19.42 12.52 -10.82
CA VAL A 748 18.39 13.14 -11.64
C VAL A 748 18.98 13.88 -12.83
N ALA A 749 18.33 13.77 -13.98
CA ALA A 749 18.58 14.59 -15.16
C ALA A 749 17.26 15.20 -15.65
N VAL A 750 17.27 16.49 -15.95
CA VAL A 750 16.09 17.19 -16.50
C VAL A 750 16.15 17.12 -18.03
N THR A 751 15.08 16.64 -18.67
CA THR A 751 15.00 16.59 -20.14
C THR A 751 14.43 17.88 -20.69
N ASP A 752 15.18 18.52 -21.60
CA ASP A 752 14.74 19.69 -22.35
C ASP A 752 14.41 19.30 -23.79
N ARG A 753 13.11 19.16 -24.08
CA ARG A 753 12.61 18.70 -25.38
C ARG A 753 11.80 19.79 -26.08
N PRO A 754 11.69 19.74 -27.42
CA PRO A 754 10.80 20.62 -28.17
C PRO A 754 9.36 20.54 -27.64
N GLY A 755 8.82 21.68 -27.20
CA GLY A 755 7.47 21.79 -26.64
C GLY A 755 7.39 21.73 -25.11
N ASN A 756 8.49 21.44 -24.42
CA ASN A 756 8.53 21.50 -22.95
C ASN A 756 8.41 22.95 -22.47
N LYS A 757 7.99 23.13 -21.21
CA LYS A 757 8.00 24.45 -20.58
C LYS A 757 9.44 24.97 -20.51
N PRO A 758 9.71 26.26 -20.84
CA PRO A 758 11.04 26.82 -20.75
C PRO A 758 11.61 26.66 -19.33
N LEU A 759 12.84 26.15 -19.22
CA LEU A 759 13.55 26.07 -17.96
C LEU A 759 13.98 27.49 -17.54
N THR A 760 13.44 28.00 -16.43
CA THR A 760 13.71 29.36 -15.95
C THR A 760 14.97 29.40 -15.07
N GLY A 761 16.06 30.01 -15.55
CA GLY A 761 17.32 30.15 -14.79
C GLY A 761 17.99 28.79 -14.49
N GLY A 762 19.20 28.80 -13.91
CA GLY A 762 19.92 27.56 -13.60
C GLY A 762 19.10 26.65 -12.68
N CYS A 763 18.48 25.61 -13.25
CA CYS A 763 17.46 24.80 -12.58
C CYS A 763 18.00 23.87 -11.48
N GLY A 764 19.28 23.97 -11.13
CA GLY A 764 19.93 23.16 -10.09
C GLY A 764 20.19 21.69 -10.46
N PHE A 765 19.72 21.25 -11.64
CA PHE A 765 19.89 19.89 -12.14
C PHE A 765 20.62 19.86 -13.49
N PRO A 766 21.35 18.78 -13.82
CA PRO A 766 21.89 18.58 -15.15
C PRO A 766 20.76 18.49 -16.19
N VAL A 767 20.86 19.28 -17.25
CA VAL A 767 19.87 19.33 -18.33
C VAL A 767 20.40 18.56 -19.53
N VAL A 768 19.58 17.68 -20.08
CA VAL A 768 19.88 16.92 -21.30
C VAL A 768 18.83 17.17 -22.37
N SER A 769 19.26 17.48 -23.59
CA SER A 769 18.35 17.62 -24.75
C SER A 769 18.08 16.29 -25.45
N SER A 770 18.85 15.25 -25.09
CA SER A 770 18.72 13.90 -25.60
C SER A 770 19.13 12.88 -24.55
N LEU A 771 18.36 11.79 -24.40
CA LEU A 771 18.68 10.73 -23.44
C LEU A 771 20.02 10.06 -23.74
N SER A 772 20.47 10.05 -24.99
CA SER A 772 21.79 9.53 -25.39
C SER A 772 22.96 10.26 -24.73
N GLN A 773 22.76 11.48 -24.22
CA GLN A 773 23.79 12.20 -23.44
C GLN A 773 24.07 11.51 -22.10
N LEU A 774 23.11 10.79 -21.54
CA LEU A 774 23.24 10.03 -20.30
C LEU A 774 24.07 8.75 -20.47
N LEU A 775 24.35 8.33 -21.72
CA LEU A 775 25.22 7.20 -22.03
C LEU A 775 26.71 7.57 -22.02
N LYS A 776 27.04 8.87 -22.06
CA LYS A 776 28.42 9.37 -22.12
C LYS A 776 28.90 9.67 -20.70
N ALA A 777 30.04 9.11 -20.32
CA ALA A 777 30.72 9.37 -19.05
C ALA A 777 31.54 10.67 -19.09
#